data_AF-A0A0C3P6N0-F1
#
_entry.id   AF-A0A0C3P6N0-F1
#
_cell.length_a   1.000
_cell.length_b   1.000
_cell.length_c   1.000
_cell.angle_alpha   90.00
_cell.angle_beta   90.00
_cell.angle_gamma   90.00
#
_symmetry.space_group_name_H-M   'P 1'
#
loop_
_entity.id
_entity.type
_entity.pdbx_description
1 polymer ?
#
loop_
_entity_poly.entity_id
_entity_poly.type
_entity_poly.pdbx_seq_one_letter_code
_entity_poly.pdbx_strand_id
1 'polypeptide(L)'
;KRCLDGTRTEVLTDIINWIYDTDENVPRILWLHGQAGRGKSVIAHTIALWFKDIGGVGSCFCFARDWQAEHLEERVFRTVSCELAERDPAFRRALADAVAKDDALKTTSDIALQWKRLISEPLHKISDHIVGNVVIVVDALDESGPEPSRRHLLSVLASAETADLPRNVRILVTSRILPDIEHVLNSARHVRATSLDVVSAGSSERDIRLYIMKRMGHLRGIGSAEVYRISQKAEGLFEWARLACEFLNSSAAKNGSVKERFDNVMHLRSGGGLLDAMYRAILEDSISKDETTLTRFRSVMQQIMLTLEPLHMDALNKMRSHFPGKDHYDIIAVLECMAPLLSGITDRSSPIRPLHASFYDFLMDRSRSGVYFIGAPDAKDLAFSTLQILHENLQFNVCGLESSYLANADVPDLRKRIKKNIPHHVSYSSQFWAQHLQKTAFDMTLAVLVKTIVGSERILFWMEIISLLGMVGKGLDALSTVSIWLQVNAFKDTLALVEDGIKLIQNFGSVILHSTPHLYVSALPFTPPNVLLSTMLLPKFTGLAAVAVGGLKGWPVEQLSLHGHRSAVSSVAISPDGKRIVSGSLDKTVRVWDVERGVQIGSTLEGHTNAVNSVTFSPDGKMIVSGSWDSTVRVWDAEGGVQIGSPLEGHTFGVNSVAFSPDGKMIVSGSLDKTVRVWDVEGGVQIGSPLEGHTSGVNSVAFSPDGKRIVSGSWDKTVRVWDAEGGVQIGSPLEGHACSVSSVAFSPDGKRIISGSWDKTVRVWDVEGGVQIGSPLEGHTDEVNSVAFSPDRWRIVSGSWDKTVRVWKA
;
A
#
# COMPACT_ATOMS: atom_id res chain seq x y z
N LYS A 1 7.84 10.63 25.04
CA LYS A 1 6.67 11.23 25.75
C LYS A 1 6.39 10.34 26.97
N ARG A 2 6.20 10.86 28.19
CA ARG A 2 5.81 10.06 29.36
C ARG A 2 4.93 10.87 30.32
N CYS A 3 4.08 10.20 31.10
CA CYS A 3 3.31 10.81 32.18
C CYS A 3 4.27 11.42 33.21
N LEU A 4 3.83 12.50 33.84
CA LEU A 4 4.57 13.12 34.93
C LEU A 4 4.43 12.24 36.18
N ASP A 5 5.49 12.08 36.96
CA ASP A 5 5.43 11.30 38.20
C ASP A 5 4.29 11.80 39.10
N GLY A 6 3.47 10.87 39.58
CA GLY A 6 2.30 11.16 40.42
C GLY A 6 1.02 11.57 39.67
N THR A 7 1.02 11.59 38.33
CA THR A 7 -0.19 11.84 37.51
C THR A 7 -0.69 10.56 36.85
N ARG A 8 -2.01 10.47 36.60
CA ARG A 8 -2.69 9.35 35.94
C ARG A 8 -2.46 7.99 36.62
N THR A 9 -2.15 8.00 37.90
CA THR A 9 -1.77 6.80 38.67
C THR A 9 -2.86 5.75 38.67
N GLU A 10 -4.13 6.16 38.77
CA GLU A 10 -5.28 5.24 38.74
C GLU A 10 -5.37 4.48 37.41
N VAL A 11 -5.29 5.18 36.28
CA VAL A 11 -5.36 4.58 34.94
C VAL A 11 -4.12 3.71 34.67
N LEU A 12 -2.94 4.19 35.03
CA LEU A 12 -1.70 3.42 34.88
C LEU A 12 -1.75 2.14 35.72
N THR A 13 -2.26 2.20 36.95
CA THR A 13 -2.38 1.04 37.83
C THR A 13 -3.40 0.04 37.29
N ASP A 14 -4.55 0.49 36.76
CA ASP A 14 -5.53 -0.39 36.12
C ASP A 14 -4.94 -1.14 34.91
N ILE A 15 -4.18 -0.44 34.05
CA ILE A 15 -3.52 -1.07 32.91
C ILE A 15 -2.45 -2.07 33.37
N ILE A 16 -1.64 -1.71 34.37
CA ILE A 16 -0.61 -2.61 34.94
C ILE A 16 -1.25 -3.86 35.55
N ASN A 17 -2.34 -3.70 36.30
CA ASN A 17 -3.09 -4.81 36.87
C ASN A 17 -3.65 -5.72 35.77
N TRP A 18 -4.23 -5.14 34.71
CA TRP A 18 -4.70 -5.90 33.55
C TRP A 18 -3.58 -6.65 32.82
N ILE A 19 -2.37 -6.07 32.73
CA ILE A 19 -1.22 -6.75 32.14
C ILE A 19 -0.86 -8.02 32.93
N TYR A 20 -0.92 -7.96 34.26
CA TYR A 20 -0.55 -9.08 35.15
C TYR A 20 -1.70 -10.00 35.55
N ASP A 21 -2.94 -9.69 35.15
CA ASP A 21 -4.07 -10.55 35.45
C ASP A 21 -3.97 -11.88 34.70
N THR A 22 -3.97 -12.98 35.45
CA THR A 22 -3.75 -14.35 34.94
C THR A 22 -5.05 -15.10 34.65
N ASP A 23 -6.23 -14.51 34.88
CA ASP A 23 -7.51 -15.16 34.61
C ASP A 23 -7.71 -15.40 33.09
N GLU A 24 -8.24 -16.58 32.74
CA GLU A 24 -8.47 -17.02 31.37
C GLU A 24 -9.41 -16.08 30.61
N ASN A 25 -10.39 -15.50 31.31
CA ASN A 25 -11.44 -14.67 30.73
C ASN A 25 -11.01 -13.21 30.53
N VAL A 26 -9.79 -12.84 30.93
CA VAL A 26 -9.30 -11.47 30.80
C VAL A 26 -9.09 -11.14 29.31
N PRO A 27 -9.72 -10.06 28.80
CA PRO A 27 -9.54 -9.62 27.42
C PRO A 27 -8.07 -9.44 27.04
N ARG A 28 -7.66 -9.97 25.88
CA ARG A 28 -6.27 -9.87 25.36
C ARG A 28 -5.91 -8.47 24.90
N ILE A 29 -6.92 -7.66 24.55
CA ILE A 29 -6.76 -6.29 24.10
C ILE A 29 -7.41 -5.33 25.11
N LEU A 30 -6.69 -4.27 25.46
CA LEU A 30 -7.25 -3.09 26.12
C LEU A 30 -7.27 -1.94 25.11
N TRP A 31 -8.47 -1.48 24.76
CA TRP A 31 -8.67 -0.35 23.88
C TRP A 31 -8.95 0.92 24.70
N LEU A 32 -7.95 1.81 24.77
CA LEU A 32 -8.03 3.08 25.47
C LEU A 32 -8.45 4.19 24.49
N HIS A 33 -9.69 4.64 24.60
CA HIS A 33 -10.27 5.64 23.71
C HIS A 33 -10.68 6.93 24.41
N GLY A 34 -10.91 7.99 23.63
CA GLY A 34 -11.48 9.24 24.14
C GLY A 34 -11.14 10.45 23.27
N GLN A 35 -11.59 11.62 23.69
CA GLN A 35 -11.39 12.88 22.96
C GLN A 35 -9.91 13.23 22.74
N ALA A 36 -9.66 14.06 21.74
CA ALA A 36 -8.33 14.57 21.42
C ALA A 36 -7.78 15.40 22.60
N GLY A 37 -6.48 15.23 22.93
CA GLY A 37 -5.83 16.01 24.00
C GLY A 37 -6.01 15.49 25.43
N ARG A 38 -6.67 14.34 25.65
CA ARG A 38 -6.80 13.69 26.98
C ARG A 38 -5.53 12.97 27.47
N GLY A 39 -4.55 12.73 26.59
CA GLY A 39 -3.26 12.11 26.95
C GLY A 39 -3.13 10.60 26.68
N LYS A 40 -3.95 10.02 25.79
CA LYS A 40 -3.92 8.60 25.42
C LYS A 40 -2.51 8.10 25.04
N SER A 41 -1.86 8.76 24.08
CA SER A 41 -0.52 8.41 23.63
C SER A 41 0.54 8.55 24.72
N VAL A 42 0.37 9.51 25.64
CA VAL A 42 1.28 9.68 26.78
C VAL A 42 1.18 8.49 27.72
N ILE A 43 -0.02 7.96 27.97
CA ILE A 43 -0.25 6.75 28.77
C ILE A 43 0.38 5.54 28.08
N ALA A 44 0.11 5.33 26.79
CA ALA A 44 0.67 4.23 26.01
C ALA A 44 2.21 4.20 26.04
N HIS A 45 2.86 5.33 25.77
CA HIS A 45 4.31 5.45 25.86
C HIS A 45 4.85 5.25 27.28
N THR A 46 4.10 5.64 28.32
CA THR A 46 4.51 5.42 29.72
C THR A 46 4.50 3.94 30.07
N ILE A 47 3.47 3.21 29.64
CA ILE A 47 3.38 1.76 29.83
C ILE A 47 4.48 1.04 29.05
N ALA A 48 4.70 1.40 27.78
CA ALA A 48 5.78 0.83 26.97
C ALA A 48 7.16 1.04 27.59
N LEU A 49 7.43 2.26 28.10
CA LEU A 49 8.70 2.59 28.75
C LEU A 49 8.86 1.84 30.07
N TRP A 50 7.83 1.85 30.92
CA TRP A 50 7.83 1.12 32.19
C TRP A 50 8.08 -0.38 31.97
N PHE A 51 7.42 -0.99 30.98
CA PHE A 51 7.59 -2.41 30.67
C PHE A 51 9.01 -2.71 30.16
N LYS A 52 9.61 -1.79 29.39
CA LYS A 52 11.01 -1.87 28.98
C LYS A 52 11.96 -1.76 30.17
N ASP A 53 11.71 -0.84 31.10
CA ASP A 53 12.58 -0.56 32.25
C ASP A 53 12.62 -1.73 33.25
N ILE A 54 11.53 -2.48 33.39
CA ILE A 54 11.49 -3.70 34.20
C ILE A 54 12.06 -4.94 33.48
N GLY A 55 12.59 -4.79 32.26
CA GLY A 55 13.17 -5.87 31.47
C GLY A 55 12.15 -6.78 30.78
N GLY A 56 10.89 -6.34 30.64
CA GLY A 56 9.84 -7.10 29.98
C GLY A 56 10.00 -7.16 28.44
N VAL A 57 9.43 -8.20 27.84
CA VAL A 57 9.41 -8.37 26.38
C VAL A 57 8.26 -7.57 25.79
N GLY A 58 8.55 -6.50 25.06
CA GLY A 58 7.48 -5.68 24.49
C GLY A 58 7.90 -4.81 23.33
N SER A 59 6.89 -4.35 22.59
CA SER A 59 7.02 -3.52 21.40
C SER A 59 6.08 -2.32 21.48
N CYS A 60 6.45 -1.21 20.83
CA CYS A 60 5.63 -0.01 20.79
C CYS A 60 5.63 0.57 19.37
N PHE A 61 4.51 0.42 18.68
CA PHE A 61 4.27 1.02 17.37
C PHE A 61 3.34 2.22 17.51
N CYS A 62 3.65 3.33 16.85
CA CYS A 62 2.87 4.56 16.91
C CYS A 62 2.53 5.01 15.50
N PHE A 63 1.24 5.10 15.20
CA PHE A 63 0.79 5.72 13.96
C PHE A 63 0.88 7.24 14.09
N ALA A 64 1.36 7.88 13.04
CA ALA A 64 1.34 9.33 12.92
C ALA A 64 0.76 9.67 11.55
N ARG A 65 -0.24 10.56 11.51
CA ARG A 65 -0.87 11.00 10.25
C ARG A 65 0.12 11.53 9.22
N ASP A 66 1.23 12.09 9.67
CA ASP A 66 2.25 12.69 8.81
C ASP A 66 2.97 11.65 7.92
N TRP A 67 2.77 10.35 8.16
CA TRP A 67 3.43 9.23 7.46
C TRP A 67 2.46 8.39 6.60
N GLN A 68 1.30 8.95 6.24
CA GLN A 68 0.30 8.25 5.40
C GLN A 68 0.85 7.72 4.06
N ALA A 69 1.91 8.34 3.52
CA ALA A 69 2.56 7.88 2.29
C ALA A 69 3.44 6.62 2.47
N GLU A 70 3.72 6.21 3.70
CA GLU A 70 4.54 5.02 3.99
C GLU A 70 3.72 3.74 4.12
N HIS A 71 2.38 3.81 4.04
CA HIS A 71 1.48 2.69 4.30
C HIS A 71 1.86 1.97 5.60
N LEU A 72 1.99 2.73 6.70
CA LEU A 72 2.47 2.22 7.99
C LEU A 72 1.65 1.02 8.48
N GLU A 73 0.37 0.97 8.15
CA GLU A 73 -0.52 -0.15 8.40
C GLU A 73 0.05 -1.47 7.87
N GLU A 74 0.74 -1.46 6.72
CA GLU A 74 1.38 -2.63 6.10
C GLU A 74 2.71 -3.01 6.78
N ARG A 75 3.23 -2.21 7.72
CA ARG A 75 4.55 -2.41 8.35
C ARG A 75 4.48 -2.68 9.85
N VAL A 76 3.32 -2.47 10.49
CA VAL A 76 3.14 -2.57 11.95
C VAL A 76 3.68 -3.90 12.47
N PHE A 77 3.18 -5.01 11.93
CA PHE A 77 3.52 -6.34 12.47
C PHE A 77 4.93 -6.78 12.12
N ARG A 78 5.49 -6.36 10.98
CA ARG A 78 6.93 -6.50 10.70
C ARG A 78 7.78 -5.80 11.75
N THR A 79 7.47 -4.53 12.05
CA THR A 79 8.19 -3.75 13.04
C THR A 79 8.09 -4.37 14.43
N VAL A 80 6.87 -4.73 14.84
CA VAL A 80 6.61 -5.40 16.12
C VAL A 80 7.39 -6.72 16.20
N SER A 81 7.39 -7.53 15.14
CA SER A 81 8.12 -8.81 15.12
C SER A 81 9.64 -8.62 15.26
N CYS A 82 10.21 -7.62 14.58
CA CYS A 82 11.63 -7.28 14.71
C CYS A 82 11.97 -6.84 16.14
N GLU A 83 11.18 -5.95 16.74
CA GLU A 83 11.41 -5.49 18.12
C GLU A 83 11.30 -6.62 19.15
N LEU A 84 10.34 -7.54 18.97
CA LEU A 84 10.21 -8.72 19.82
C LEU A 84 11.42 -9.66 19.66
N ALA A 85 11.88 -9.88 18.42
CA ALA A 85 13.05 -10.72 18.14
C ALA A 85 14.36 -10.12 18.66
N GLU A 86 14.49 -8.80 18.72
CA GLU A 86 15.65 -8.15 19.36
C GLU A 86 15.71 -8.44 20.85
N ARG A 87 14.56 -8.55 21.52
CA ARG A 87 14.46 -8.69 22.98
C ARG A 87 14.37 -10.13 23.47
N ASP A 88 13.76 -11.03 22.72
CA ASP A 88 13.61 -12.43 23.12
C ASP A 88 14.32 -13.41 22.15
N PRO A 89 15.36 -14.14 22.61
CA PRO A 89 16.09 -15.09 21.77
C PRO A 89 15.29 -16.32 21.30
N ALA A 90 14.22 -16.71 22.02
CA ALA A 90 13.37 -17.83 21.59
C ALA A 90 12.44 -17.38 20.45
N PHE A 91 11.84 -16.21 20.58
CA PHE A 91 11.06 -15.55 19.54
C PHE A 91 11.90 -15.28 18.31
N ARG A 92 13.15 -14.79 18.46
CA ARG A 92 14.06 -14.60 17.33
C ARG A 92 14.27 -15.87 16.51
N ARG A 93 14.45 -17.02 17.18
CA ARG A 93 14.61 -18.32 16.51
C ARG A 93 13.32 -18.76 15.82
N ALA A 94 12.19 -18.63 16.50
CA ALA A 94 10.88 -18.96 15.91
C ALA A 94 10.56 -18.09 14.68
N LEU A 95 10.85 -16.78 14.75
CA LEU A 95 10.70 -15.85 13.64
C LEU A 95 11.67 -16.16 12.49
N ALA A 96 12.94 -16.45 12.79
CA ALA A 96 13.92 -16.84 11.79
C ALA A 96 13.51 -18.13 11.06
N ASP A 97 12.97 -19.12 11.76
CA ASP A 97 12.42 -20.34 11.16
C ASP A 97 11.22 -20.03 10.23
N ALA A 98 10.34 -19.12 10.62
CA ALA A 98 9.19 -18.71 9.82
C ALA A 98 9.63 -18.02 8.53
N VAL A 99 10.55 -17.06 8.63
CA VAL A 99 11.12 -16.31 7.49
C VAL A 99 11.99 -17.19 6.59
N ALA A 100 12.70 -18.19 7.13
CA ALA A 100 13.49 -19.12 6.33
C ALA A 100 12.62 -20.07 5.48
N LYS A 101 11.39 -20.36 5.91
CA LYS A 101 10.42 -21.18 5.17
C LYS A 101 9.70 -20.39 4.08
N ASP A 102 9.57 -19.09 4.25
CA ASP A 102 8.88 -18.20 3.32
C ASP A 102 9.58 -16.83 3.27
N ASP A 103 10.45 -16.67 2.28
CA ASP A 103 11.23 -15.45 2.10
C ASP A 103 10.35 -14.24 1.72
N ALA A 104 9.16 -14.48 1.17
CA ALA A 104 8.21 -13.44 0.78
C ALA A 104 7.66 -12.66 2.01
N LEU A 105 7.73 -13.25 3.21
CA LEU A 105 7.33 -12.60 4.46
C LEU A 105 8.13 -11.34 4.78
N LYS A 106 9.35 -11.19 4.24
CA LYS A 106 10.17 -9.98 4.43
C LYS A 106 9.54 -8.75 3.76
N THR A 107 8.84 -8.96 2.64
CA THR A 107 8.39 -7.89 1.75
C THR A 107 6.88 -7.83 1.53
N THR A 108 6.12 -8.74 2.14
CA THR A 108 4.65 -8.77 2.02
C THR A 108 4.01 -7.51 2.62
N SER A 109 2.94 -7.02 1.98
CA SER A 109 2.04 -5.98 2.49
C SER A 109 0.78 -6.55 3.15
N ASP A 110 0.55 -7.87 3.06
CA ASP A 110 -0.61 -8.54 3.65
C ASP A 110 -0.51 -8.53 5.19
N ILE A 111 -1.38 -7.75 5.81
CA ILE A 111 -1.42 -7.52 7.25
C ILE A 111 -1.86 -8.78 8.01
N ALA A 112 -2.79 -9.57 7.45
CA ALA A 112 -3.27 -10.80 8.08
C ALA A 112 -2.20 -11.89 8.04
N LEU A 113 -1.51 -12.04 6.91
CA LEU A 113 -0.39 -12.97 6.79
C LEU A 113 0.77 -12.57 7.71
N GLN A 114 1.09 -11.27 7.78
CA GLN A 114 2.10 -10.77 8.73
C GLN A 114 1.72 -11.11 10.16
N TRP A 115 0.49 -10.84 10.59
CA TRP A 115 0.03 -11.16 11.94
C TRP A 115 0.18 -12.65 12.24
N LYS A 116 -0.32 -13.50 11.35
CA LYS A 116 -0.31 -14.95 11.53
C LYS A 116 1.10 -15.50 11.60
N ARG A 117 1.94 -15.20 10.59
CA ARG A 117 3.27 -15.81 10.41
C ARG A 117 4.38 -15.15 11.23
N LEU A 118 4.30 -13.84 11.45
CA LEU A 118 5.37 -13.09 12.13
C LEU A 118 5.10 -12.88 13.62
N ILE A 119 3.84 -12.92 14.06
CA ILE A 119 3.46 -12.67 15.46
C ILE A 119 2.82 -13.90 16.09
N SER A 120 1.64 -14.32 15.61
CA SER A 120 0.82 -15.33 16.26
C SER A 120 1.49 -16.71 16.31
N GLU A 121 1.88 -17.28 15.18
CA GLU A 121 2.52 -18.60 15.13
C GLU A 121 3.84 -18.65 15.94
N PRO A 122 4.76 -17.65 15.81
CA PRO A 122 5.95 -17.61 16.65
C PRO A 122 5.64 -17.52 18.15
N LEU A 123 4.67 -16.70 18.58
CA LEU A 123 4.28 -16.57 19.99
C LEU A 123 3.69 -17.88 20.54
N HIS A 124 2.85 -18.58 19.78
CA HIS A 124 2.31 -19.88 20.18
C HIS A 124 3.41 -20.94 20.28
N LYS A 125 4.36 -20.95 19.35
CA LYS A 125 5.48 -21.92 19.36
C LYS A 125 6.35 -21.79 20.60
N ILE A 126 6.44 -20.60 21.18
CA ILE A 126 7.29 -20.31 22.35
C ILE A 126 6.48 -20.07 23.63
N SER A 127 5.16 -20.30 23.65
CA SER A 127 4.30 -19.96 24.78
C SER A 127 4.78 -20.59 26.10
N ASP A 128 5.36 -21.79 26.02
CA ASP A 128 5.89 -22.52 27.19
C ASP A 128 7.30 -22.06 27.60
N HIS A 129 7.96 -21.25 26.78
CA HIS A 129 9.36 -20.83 26.94
C HIS A 129 9.52 -19.35 27.30
N ILE A 130 8.50 -18.51 27.09
CA ILE A 130 8.54 -17.09 27.48
C ILE A 130 8.42 -16.98 28.99
N VAL A 131 9.40 -16.35 29.62
CA VAL A 131 9.34 -16.00 31.05
C VAL A 131 8.68 -14.63 31.18
N GLY A 132 7.44 -14.61 31.68
CA GLY A 132 6.68 -13.38 31.95
C GLY A 132 5.75 -12.95 30.81
N ASN A 133 5.24 -11.72 30.91
CA ASN A 133 4.27 -11.17 29.97
C ASN A 133 4.92 -10.54 28.75
N VAL A 134 4.20 -10.57 27.62
CA VAL A 134 4.55 -9.85 26.39
C VAL A 134 3.55 -8.72 26.20
N VAL A 135 4.03 -7.49 26.05
CA VAL A 135 3.17 -6.32 25.85
C VAL A 135 3.43 -5.68 24.49
N ILE A 136 2.39 -5.62 23.66
CA ILE A 136 2.41 -4.93 22.36
C ILE A 136 1.59 -3.66 22.50
N VAL A 137 2.19 -2.51 22.23
CA VAL A 137 1.51 -1.21 22.26
C VAL A 137 1.31 -0.70 20.84
N VAL A 138 0.06 -0.40 20.48
CA VAL A 138 -0.34 0.22 19.22
C VAL A 138 -0.97 1.57 19.53
N ASP A 139 -0.20 2.64 19.34
CA ASP A 139 -0.61 4.01 19.63
C ASP A 139 -1.23 4.70 18.41
N ALA A 140 -2.29 5.47 18.65
CA ALA A 140 -3.00 6.31 17.69
C ALA A 140 -3.56 5.57 16.47
N LEU A 141 -4.28 4.46 16.68
CA LEU A 141 -4.89 3.66 15.60
C LEU A 141 -5.79 4.47 14.65
N ASP A 142 -6.40 5.57 15.11
CA ASP A 142 -7.16 6.49 14.24
C ASP A 142 -6.31 7.25 13.22
N GLU A 143 -4.98 7.20 13.36
CA GLU A 143 -4.00 7.81 12.47
C GLU A 143 -3.38 6.80 11.48
N SER A 144 -3.83 5.53 11.48
CA SER A 144 -3.30 4.45 10.62
C SER A 144 -3.69 4.53 9.14
N GLY A 145 -4.19 5.68 8.66
CA GLY A 145 -4.67 5.87 7.29
C GLY A 145 -6.19 5.97 7.15
N PRO A 146 -6.71 5.97 5.90
CA PRO A 146 -8.15 6.04 5.64
C PRO A 146 -8.85 4.72 6.01
N GLU A 147 -10.18 4.76 6.11
CA GLU A 147 -11.01 3.61 6.53
C GLU A 147 -10.74 2.32 5.72
N PRO A 148 -10.62 2.34 4.37
CA PRO A 148 -10.35 1.11 3.61
C PRO A 148 -9.02 0.45 3.98
N SER A 149 -7.96 1.24 4.17
CA SER A 149 -6.64 0.73 4.56
C SER A 149 -6.64 0.18 5.99
N ARG A 150 -7.26 0.89 6.94
CA ARG A 150 -7.33 0.47 8.35
C ARG A 150 -8.20 -0.77 8.55
N ARG A 151 -9.15 -1.05 7.66
CA ARG A 151 -10.08 -2.18 7.78
C ARG A 151 -9.38 -3.52 7.98
N HIS A 152 -8.28 -3.78 7.28
CA HIS A 152 -7.49 -5.01 7.40
C HIS A 152 -6.80 -5.13 8.76
N LEU A 153 -6.30 -4.02 9.30
CA LEU A 153 -5.71 -4.00 10.64
C LEU A 153 -6.78 -4.25 11.73
N LEU A 154 -7.96 -3.63 11.59
CA LEU A 154 -9.09 -3.85 12.48
C LEU A 154 -9.60 -5.29 12.44
N SER A 155 -9.68 -5.90 11.25
CA SER A 155 -10.11 -7.30 11.11
C SER A 155 -9.15 -8.26 11.80
N VAL A 156 -7.84 -7.98 11.78
CA VAL A 156 -6.85 -8.75 12.53
C VAL A 156 -7.02 -8.56 14.04
N LEU A 157 -7.13 -7.33 14.54
CA LEU A 157 -7.29 -7.08 15.98
C LEU A 157 -8.58 -7.72 16.54
N ALA A 158 -9.66 -7.74 15.75
CA ALA A 158 -10.92 -8.36 16.12
C ALA A 158 -11.03 -9.86 15.75
N SER A 159 -9.99 -10.48 15.20
CA SER A 159 -10.04 -11.87 14.73
C SER A 159 -10.06 -12.88 15.90
N ALA A 160 -10.55 -14.09 15.60
CA ALA A 160 -10.46 -15.22 16.53
C ALA A 160 -9.01 -15.63 16.83
N GLU A 161 -8.10 -15.45 15.87
CA GLU A 161 -6.66 -15.73 16.06
C GLU A 161 -6.03 -14.81 17.11
N THR A 162 -6.49 -13.55 17.19
CA THR A 162 -6.05 -12.61 18.21
C THR A 162 -6.68 -12.90 19.58
N ALA A 163 -7.91 -13.42 19.59
CA ALA A 163 -8.57 -13.90 20.81
C ALA A 163 -7.83 -15.11 21.42
N ASP A 164 -7.27 -15.98 20.57
CA ASP A 164 -6.58 -17.21 20.96
C ASP A 164 -5.11 -17.01 21.38
N LEU A 165 -4.61 -15.76 21.39
CA LEU A 165 -3.23 -15.48 21.80
C LEU A 165 -2.89 -16.05 23.19
N PRO A 166 -1.61 -16.47 23.40
CA PRO A 166 -1.16 -17.00 24.68
C PRO A 166 -1.50 -16.06 25.85
N ARG A 167 -1.80 -16.64 27.00
CA ARG A 167 -2.35 -15.92 28.17
C ARG A 167 -1.43 -14.83 28.71
N ASN A 168 -0.13 -14.89 28.43
CA ASN A 168 0.86 -13.91 28.84
C ASN A 168 1.02 -12.76 27.83
N VAL A 169 0.30 -12.77 26.70
CA VAL A 169 0.37 -11.71 25.68
C VAL A 169 -0.76 -10.69 25.87
N ARG A 170 -0.42 -9.40 25.84
CA ARG A 170 -1.34 -8.27 26.05
C ARG A 170 -1.13 -7.21 24.98
N ILE A 171 -2.22 -6.68 24.42
CA ILE A 171 -2.17 -5.62 23.40
C ILE A 171 -2.87 -4.37 23.91
N LEU A 172 -2.12 -3.28 24.07
CA LEU A 172 -2.68 -1.97 24.42
C LEU A 172 -2.86 -1.16 23.14
N VAL A 173 -4.10 -0.80 22.83
CA VAL A 173 -4.46 -0.01 21.64
C VAL A 173 -4.99 1.34 22.09
N THR A 174 -4.52 2.44 21.49
CA THR A 174 -5.12 3.77 21.71
C THR A 174 -5.73 4.33 20.44
N SER A 175 -6.85 5.04 20.54
CA SER A 175 -7.43 5.77 19.41
C SER A 175 -8.40 6.87 19.82
N ARG A 176 -8.76 7.76 18.89
CA ARG A 176 -10.02 8.52 18.95
C ARG A 176 -11.21 7.59 18.66
N ILE A 177 -12.40 8.07 19.01
CA ILE A 177 -13.66 7.39 18.69
C ILE A 177 -13.99 7.71 17.24
N LEU A 178 -13.69 6.77 16.34
CA LEU A 178 -14.16 6.78 14.96
C LEU A 178 -15.21 5.67 14.79
N PRO A 179 -16.28 5.88 13.99
CA PRO A 179 -17.37 4.90 13.88
C PRO A 179 -16.92 3.49 13.46
N ASP A 180 -15.94 3.41 12.55
CA ASP A 180 -15.37 2.14 12.06
C ASP A 180 -14.60 1.38 13.14
N ILE A 181 -13.76 2.09 13.91
CA ILE A 181 -13.00 1.51 15.02
C ILE A 181 -13.94 1.05 16.13
N GLU A 182 -14.89 1.91 16.49
CA GLU A 182 -15.84 1.66 17.58
C GLU A 182 -16.73 0.46 17.26
N HIS A 183 -17.25 0.37 16.04
CA HIS A 183 -18.09 -0.73 15.62
C HIS A 183 -17.37 -2.08 15.70
N VAL A 184 -16.12 -2.15 15.24
CA VAL A 184 -15.36 -3.40 15.19
C VAL A 184 -14.85 -3.81 16.57
N LEU A 185 -14.21 -2.91 17.31
CA LEU A 185 -13.58 -3.25 18.58
C LEU A 185 -14.58 -3.51 19.71
N ASN A 186 -15.74 -2.83 19.75
CA ASN A 186 -16.77 -3.13 20.74
C ASN A 186 -17.50 -4.46 20.47
N SER A 187 -17.48 -4.94 19.22
CA SER A 187 -18.12 -6.22 18.86
C SER A 187 -17.26 -7.42 19.25
N ALA A 188 -15.96 -7.22 19.52
CA ALA A 188 -15.01 -8.27 19.84
C ALA A 188 -14.96 -8.59 21.35
N ARG A 189 -15.25 -9.85 21.73
CA ARG A 189 -15.32 -10.27 23.14
C ARG A 189 -13.99 -10.20 23.89
N HIS A 190 -12.87 -10.33 23.17
CA HIS A 190 -11.52 -10.28 23.72
C HIS A 190 -10.95 -8.85 23.83
N VAL A 191 -11.79 -7.82 23.63
CA VAL A 191 -11.42 -6.40 23.75
C VAL A 191 -12.12 -5.77 24.96
N ARG A 192 -11.33 -5.16 25.85
CA ARG A 192 -11.82 -4.29 26.93
C ARG A 192 -11.73 -2.82 26.49
N ALA A 193 -12.88 -2.20 26.20
CA ALA A 193 -12.95 -0.77 25.92
C ALA A 193 -12.89 0.05 27.22
N THR A 194 -11.99 1.03 27.27
CA THR A 194 -11.84 1.96 28.41
C THR A 194 -11.83 3.39 27.91
N SER A 195 -12.82 4.18 28.34
CA SER A 195 -12.95 5.58 27.95
C SER A 195 -12.23 6.51 28.92
N LEU A 196 -11.34 7.35 28.40
CA LEU A 196 -10.75 8.46 29.15
C LEU A 196 -11.70 9.64 29.35
N ASP A 197 -12.83 9.68 28.66
CA ASP A 197 -13.82 10.75 28.80
C ASP A 197 -14.74 10.55 30.01
N VAL A 198 -14.79 9.33 30.56
CA VAL A 198 -15.61 8.96 31.73
C VAL A 198 -14.81 8.99 33.04
N VAL A 199 -13.51 9.30 32.99
CA VAL A 199 -12.68 9.44 34.19
C VAL A 199 -13.23 10.56 35.08
N SER A 200 -13.30 10.33 36.39
CA SER A 200 -13.88 11.29 37.33
C SER A 200 -13.25 12.68 37.16
N ALA A 201 -14.09 13.71 37.08
CA ALA A 201 -13.66 15.10 36.89
C ALA A 201 -12.62 15.52 37.94
N GLY A 202 -12.79 15.05 39.19
CA GLY A 202 -11.85 15.31 40.29
C GLY A 202 -10.47 14.66 40.13
N SER A 203 -10.37 13.44 39.57
CA SER A 203 -9.08 12.78 39.34
C SER A 203 -8.29 13.47 38.22
N SER A 204 -8.97 13.79 37.12
CA SER A 204 -8.37 14.52 36.00
C SER A 204 -7.93 15.95 36.39
N GLU A 205 -8.74 16.67 37.17
CA GLU A 205 -8.37 18.01 37.67
C GLU A 205 -7.13 17.94 38.58
N ARG A 206 -7.08 16.97 39.51
CA ARG A 206 -5.93 16.77 40.41
C ARG A 206 -4.64 16.54 39.62
N ASP A 207 -4.69 15.68 38.61
CA ASP A 207 -3.51 15.36 37.79
C ASP A 207 -3.07 16.55 36.94
N ILE A 208 -4.02 17.29 36.34
CA ILE A 208 -3.73 18.53 35.60
C ILE A 208 -3.13 19.58 36.53
N ARG A 209 -3.65 19.72 37.74
CA ARG A 209 -3.14 20.67 38.74
C ARG A 209 -1.70 20.35 39.12
N LEU A 210 -1.37 19.07 39.36
CA LEU A 210 0.00 18.63 39.62
C LEU A 210 0.92 18.91 38.42
N TYR A 211 0.43 18.64 37.20
CA TYR A 211 1.15 18.94 35.97
C TYR A 211 1.49 20.43 35.84
N ILE A 212 0.49 21.31 35.99
CA ILE A 212 0.66 22.76 35.92
C ILE A 212 1.61 23.23 37.01
N MET A 213 1.44 22.77 38.25
CA MET A 213 2.29 23.17 39.38
C MET A 213 3.76 22.85 39.12
N LYS A 214 4.08 21.65 38.59
CA LYS A 214 5.47 21.27 38.29
C LYS A 214 6.05 22.03 37.09
N ARG A 215 5.22 22.39 36.11
CA ARG A 215 5.63 23.19 34.94
C ARG A 215 5.77 24.69 35.24
N MET A 216 4.94 25.25 36.11
CA MET A 216 4.78 26.70 36.28
C MET A 216 5.22 27.22 37.65
N GLY A 217 5.49 26.34 38.62
CA GLY A 217 5.75 26.73 40.02
C GLY A 217 6.98 27.61 40.25
N HIS A 218 7.82 27.82 39.22
CA HIS A 218 8.99 28.69 39.27
C HIS A 218 8.72 30.12 38.72
N LEU A 219 7.56 30.38 38.13
CA LEU A 219 7.25 31.66 37.50
C LEU A 219 6.73 32.69 38.52
N ARG A 220 7.34 33.88 38.55
CA ARG A 220 6.88 34.99 39.38
C ARG A 220 5.51 35.49 38.89
N GLY A 221 4.51 35.48 39.78
CA GLY A 221 3.16 36.00 39.51
C GLY A 221 2.07 34.94 39.27
N ILE A 222 2.44 33.65 39.23
CA ILE A 222 1.51 32.51 39.17
C ILE A 222 1.58 31.78 40.51
N GLY A 223 0.54 31.93 41.35
CA GLY A 223 0.42 31.26 42.64
C GLY A 223 -0.52 30.05 42.60
N SER A 224 -0.81 29.48 43.77
CA SER A 224 -1.71 28.32 43.91
C SER A 224 -3.13 28.61 43.39
N ALA A 225 -3.61 29.85 43.52
CA ALA A 225 -4.92 30.28 43.04
C ALA A 225 -4.99 30.31 41.49
N GLU A 226 -3.95 30.79 40.83
CA GLU A 226 -3.85 30.80 39.37
C GLU A 226 -3.75 29.36 38.82
N VAL A 227 -2.94 28.52 39.45
CA VAL A 227 -2.81 27.09 39.09
C VAL A 227 -4.16 26.39 39.17
N TYR A 228 -4.94 26.65 40.23
CA TYR A 228 -6.28 26.11 40.40
C TYR A 228 -7.27 26.59 39.32
N ARG A 229 -7.24 27.88 38.97
CA ARG A 229 -8.10 28.43 37.92
C ARG A 229 -7.80 27.81 36.55
N ILE A 230 -6.52 27.62 36.22
CA ILE A 230 -6.12 26.94 34.97
C ILE A 230 -6.56 25.48 34.98
N SER A 231 -6.42 24.76 36.10
CA SER A 231 -6.83 23.36 36.17
C SER A 231 -8.34 23.19 35.98
N GLN A 232 -9.15 24.08 36.57
CA GLN A 232 -10.59 24.09 36.35
C GLN A 232 -10.94 24.39 34.90
N LYS A 233 -10.33 25.43 34.31
CA LYS A 233 -10.61 25.84 32.93
C LYS A 233 -10.22 24.78 31.91
N ALA A 234 -9.23 23.93 32.20
CA ALA A 234 -8.80 22.88 31.29
C ALA A 234 -9.88 21.82 31.00
N GLU A 235 -10.93 21.69 31.83
CA GLU A 235 -12.03 20.73 31.63
C GLU A 235 -11.53 19.27 31.40
N GLY A 236 -10.40 18.93 32.04
CA GLY A 236 -9.75 17.62 31.92
C GLY A 236 -8.94 17.41 30.62
N LEU A 237 -8.73 18.44 29.80
CA LEU A 237 -7.91 18.41 28.59
C LEU A 237 -6.45 18.75 28.93
N PHE A 238 -5.60 17.73 28.97
CA PHE A 238 -4.16 17.88 29.25
C PHE A 238 -3.44 18.69 28.19
N GLU A 239 -3.83 18.52 26.92
CA GLU A 239 -3.23 19.28 25.83
C GLU A 239 -3.53 20.77 25.95
N TRP A 240 -4.74 21.14 26.40
CA TRP A 240 -5.07 22.54 26.69
C TRP A 240 -4.21 23.08 27.84
N ALA A 241 -4.09 22.32 28.94
CA ALA A 241 -3.27 22.71 30.07
C ALA A 241 -1.78 22.86 29.69
N ARG A 242 -1.25 21.96 28.84
CA ARG A 242 0.09 22.06 28.26
C ARG A 242 0.25 23.35 27.47
N LEU A 243 -0.65 23.61 26.52
CA LEU A 243 -0.63 24.80 25.67
C LEU A 243 -0.73 26.08 26.50
N ALA A 244 -1.60 26.12 27.51
CA ALA A 244 -1.72 27.24 28.42
C ALA A 244 -0.40 27.49 29.18
N CYS A 245 0.23 26.44 29.71
CA CYS A 245 1.53 26.58 30.39
C CYS A 245 2.62 27.11 29.44
N GLU A 246 2.74 26.54 28.24
CA GLU A 246 3.74 26.98 27.25
C GLU A 246 3.48 28.42 26.78
N PHE A 247 2.22 28.79 26.55
CA PHE A 247 1.84 30.15 26.18
C PHE A 247 2.19 31.17 27.27
N LEU A 248 1.97 30.82 28.53
CA LEU A 248 2.32 31.67 29.67
C LEU A 248 3.84 31.75 29.89
N ASN A 249 4.59 30.68 29.61
CA ASN A 249 6.03 30.59 29.78
C ASN A 249 6.84 31.11 28.58
N SER A 250 6.21 31.32 27.42
CA SER A 250 6.90 31.76 26.21
C SER A 250 7.60 33.11 26.43
N SER A 251 8.93 33.11 26.28
CA SER A 251 9.77 34.31 26.25
C SER A 251 9.72 35.03 24.90
N ALA A 252 9.16 34.39 23.87
CA ALA A 252 9.03 34.92 22.51
C ALA A 252 7.72 35.68 22.27
N ALA A 253 6.78 35.64 23.23
CA ALA A 253 5.52 36.36 23.14
C ALA A 253 5.77 37.88 23.21
N LYS A 254 5.32 38.59 22.16
CA LYS A 254 5.58 40.01 21.95
C LYS A 254 4.77 40.93 22.88
N ASN A 255 3.69 40.42 23.47
CA ASN A 255 2.70 41.24 24.18
C ASN A 255 2.50 40.81 25.63
N GLY A 256 2.67 41.78 26.53
CA GLY A 256 2.12 41.76 27.88
C GLY A 256 2.88 40.97 28.94
N SER A 257 2.57 41.27 30.20
CA SER A 257 3.08 40.53 31.36
C SER A 257 2.49 39.12 31.45
N VAL A 258 3.14 38.21 32.18
CA VAL A 258 2.61 36.84 32.44
C VAL A 258 1.17 36.88 32.97
N LYS A 259 0.83 37.92 33.73
CA LYS A 259 -0.51 38.11 34.32
C LYS A 259 -1.56 38.53 33.30
N GLU A 260 -1.22 39.42 32.37
CA GLU A 260 -2.12 39.79 31.27
C GLU A 260 -2.40 38.60 30.34
N ARG A 261 -1.37 37.78 30.05
CA ARG A 261 -1.56 36.52 29.31
C ARG A 261 -2.46 35.54 30.06
N PHE A 262 -2.31 35.44 31.37
CA PHE A 262 -3.18 34.63 32.21
C PHE A 262 -4.64 35.09 32.11
N ASP A 263 -4.90 36.38 32.27
CA ASP A 263 -6.26 36.93 32.19
C ASP A 263 -6.86 36.71 30.80
N ASN A 264 -6.08 36.90 29.73
CA ASN A 264 -6.51 36.59 28.36
C ASN A 264 -6.92 35.13 28.19
N VAL A 265 -6.10 34.17 28.67
CA VAL A 265 -6.43 32.74 28.63
C VAL A 265 -7.71 32.45 29.42
N MET A 266 -7.92 33.11 30.58
CA MET A 266 -9.13 32.97 31.39
C MET A 266 -10.38 33.57 30.72
N HIS A 267 -10.25 34.55 29.84
CA HIS A 267 -11.37 35.18 29.11
C HIS A 267 -11.75 34.50 27.78
N LEU A 268 -10.95 33.54 27.28
CA LEU A 268 -11.28 32.79 26.06
C LEU A 268 -12.67 32.13 26.17
N ARG A 269 -13.55 32.42 25.21
CA ARG A 269 -14.92 31.87 25.11
C ARG A 269 -14.93 30.57 24.31
N SER A 270 -15.69 29.57 24.77
CA SER A 270 -15.70 28.18 24.28
C SER A 270 -16.47 27.96 22.96
N GLY A 271 -16.75 28.99 22.16
CA GLY A 271 -17.68 28.98 21.03
C GLY A 271 -17.35 28.04 19.83
N GLY A 272 -16.37 27.15 19.98
CA GLY A 272 -15.98 26.11 19.03
C GLY A 272 -15.11 25.02 19.66
N GLY A 273 -15.16 24.84 20.98
CA GLY A 273 -14.27 23.96 21.74
C GLY A 273 -13.07 24.69 22.36
N LEU A 274 -12.66 24.26 23.55
CA LEU A 274 -11.65 24.95 24.36
C LEU A 274 -10.24 24.92 23.72
N LEU A 275 -9.87 23.81 23.07
CA LEU A 275 -8.61 23.68 22.34
C LEU A 275 -8.52 24.63 21.14
N ASP A 276 -9.59 24.78 20.38
CA ASP A 276 -9.64 25.67 19.21
C ASP A 276 -9.49 27.13 19.60
N ALA A 277 -10.14 27.53 20.72
CA ALA A 277 -9.96 28.86 21.29
C ALA A 277 -8.50 29.12 21.70
N MET A 278 -7.82 28.11 22.26
CA MET A 278 -6.40 28.21 22.61
C MET A 278 -5.49 28.27 21.38
N TYR A 279 -5.71 27.44 20.36
CA TYR A 279 -4.96 27.51 19.11
C TYR A 279 -5.09 28.89 18.46
N ARG A 280 -6.31 29.42 18.41
CA ARG A 280 -6.56 30.77 17.89
C ARG A 280 -5.84 31.83 18.72
N ALA A 281 -5.90 31.75 20.05
CA ALA A 281 -5.21 32.70 20.92
C ALA A 281 -3.69 32.71 20.70
N ILE A 282 -3.07 31.53 20.58
CA ILE A 282 -1.63 31.41 20.31
C ILE A 282 -1.30 31.99 18.94
N LEU A 283 -2.09 31.70 17.90
CA LEU A 283 -1.86 32.23 16.56
C LEU A 283 -2.12 33.75 16.48
N GLU A 284 -3.11 34.28 17.19
CA GLU A 284 -3.39 35.73 17.23
C GLU A 284 -2.32 36.52 17.96
N ASP A 285 -1.69 35.95 18.99
CA ASP A 285 -0.54 36.56 19.67
C ASP A 285 0.74 36.50 18.83
N SER A 286 0.89 35.42 18.06
CA SER A 286 2.11 35.12 17.31
C SER A 286 2.16 35.73 15.90
N ILE A 287 1.00 35.84 15.25
CA ILE A 287 0.87 36.14 13.81
C ILE A 287 -0.05 37.36 13.65
N SER A 288 0.50 38.43 13.09
CA SER A 288 -0.26 39.63 12.77
C SER A 288 -1.33 39.35 11.71
N LYS A 289 -2.47 40.04 11.84
CA LYS A 289 -3.64 39.89 10.94
C LYS A 289 -3.48 40.60 9.59
N ASP A 290 -2.28 41.07 9.25
CA ASP A 290 -2.03 41.64 7.94
C ASP A 290 -1.96 40.52 6.88
N GLU A 291 -2.45 40.82 5.68
CA GLU A 291 -2.60 39.81 4.63
C GLU A 291 -1.26 39.21 4.20
N THR A 292 -0.16 39.97 4.31
CA THR A 292 1.16 39.48 3.93
C THR A 292 1.64 38.39 4.89
N THR A 293 1.55 38.62 6.21
CA THR A 293 1.95 37.64 7.22
C THR A 293 1.04 36.42 7.21
N LEU A 294 -0.27 36.61 7.03
CA LEU A 294 -1.22 35.49 6.91
C LEU A 294 -0.94 34.63 5.66
N THR A 295 -0.63 35.25 4.52
CA THR A 295 -0.26 34.53 3.29
C THR A 295 1.02 33.70 3.51
N ARG A 296 2.02 34.28 4.18
CA ARG A 296 3.26 33.56 4.51
C ARG A 296 3.01 32.38 5.45
N PHE A 297 2.23 32.59 6.50
CA PHE A 297 1.83 31.53 7.41
C PHE A 297 1.14 30.37 6.69
N ARG A 298 0.13 30.68 5.85
CA ARG A 298 -0.60 29.66 5.09
C ARG A 298 0.33 28.88 4.17
N SER A 299 1.23 29.57 3.45
CA SER A 299 2.21 28.93 2.57
C SER A 299 3.21 28.03 3.32
N VAL A 300 3.73 28.47 4.48
CA VAL A 300 4.64 27.66 5.31
C VAL A 300 3.96 26.42 5.85
N MET A 301 2.76 26.59 6.41
CA MET A 301 2.04 25.46 6.98
C MET A 301 1.54 24.50 5.88
N GLN A 302 1.15 25.00 4.72
CA GLN A 302 0.82 24.18 3.55
C GLN A 302 2.01 23.31 3.13
N GLN A 303 3.23 23.86 3.10
CA GLN A 303 4.44 23.07 2.82
C GLN A 303 4.63 21.94 3.85
N ILE A 304 4.54 22.24 5.15
CA ILE A 304 4.70 21.24 6.22
C ILE A 304 3.64 20.14 6.13
N MET A 305 2.41 20.49 5.79
CA MET A 305 1.29 19.55 5.74
C MET A 305 1.25 18.71 4.46
N LEU A 306 1.81 19.23 3.36
CA LEU A 306 1.90 18.50 2.09
C LEU A 306 3.14 17.62 1.98
N THR A 307 4.17 17.84 2.80
CA THR A 307 5.34 16.97 2.77
C THR A 307 4.96 15.54 3.19
N LEU A 308 5.35 14.55 2.37
CA LEU A 308 5.00 13.14 2.55
C LEU A 308 5.83 12.44 3.64
N GLU A 309 6.97 13.05 3.98
CA GLU A 309 7.80 12.72 5.13
C GLU A 309 8.15 14.04 5.81
N PRO A 310 8.04 14.15 7.15
CA PRO A 310 8.36 15.39 7.83
C PRO A 310 9.83 15.76 7.74
N LEU A 311 10.08 17.02 7.40
CA LEU A 311 11.41 17.54 7.14
C LEU A 311 11.91 18.46 8.26
N HIS A 312 13.23 18.51 8.41
CA HIS A 312 13.91 19.47 9.28
C HIS A 312 13.81 20.89 8.73
N MET A 313 13.98 21.87 9.62
CA MET A 313 13.95 23.31 9.30
C MET A 313 14.81 23.66 8.09
N ASP A 314 16.06 23.20 8.06
CA ASP A 314 17.00 23.52 6.98
C ASP A 314 16.57 22.95 5.62
N ALA A 315 15.97 21.75 5.62
CA ALA A 315 15.46 21.12 4.40
C ALA A 315 14.22 21.86 3.87
N LEU A 316 13.30 22.25 4.75
CA LEU A 316 12.12 23.04 4.39
C LEU A 316 12.52 24.41 3.84
N ASN A 317 13.47 25.09 4.48
CA ASN A 317 14.02 26.37 4.03
C ASN A 317 14.66 26.23 2.64
N LYS A 318 15.49 25.20 2.45
CA LYS A 318 16.13 24.95 1.16
C LYS A 318 15.11 24.68 0.06
N MET A 319 14.09 23.86 0.31
CA MET A 319 12.99 23.65 -0.63
C MET A 319 12.23 24.95 -0.94
N ARG A 320 11.91 25.74 0.07
CA ARG A 320 11.20 27.01 -0.11
C ARG A 320 11.97 28.02 -0.95
N SER A 321 13.30 28.02 -0.89
CA SER A 321 14.13 28.87 -1.73
C SER A 321 13.97 28.63 -3.25
N HIS A 322 13.31 27.52 -3.62
CA HIS A 322 12.99 27.16 -5.01
C HIS A 322 11.49 27.30 -5.35
N PHE A 323 10.65 27.82 -4.45
CA PHE A 323 9.22 28.00 -4.75
C PHE A 323 9.04 29.05 -5.86
N PRO A 324 8.08 28.87 -6.78
CA PRO A 324 7.87 29.85 -7.84
C PRO A 324 7.33 31.17 -7.26
N GLY A 325 7.95 32.30 -7.58
CA GLY A 325 7.46 33.65 -7.20
C GLY A 325 8.35 34.40 -6.20
N LYS A 326 7.74 35.24 -5.35
CA LYS A 326 8.44 36.08 -4.35
C LYS A 326 8.37 35.52 -2.92
N ASP A 327 8.03 34.24 -2.77
CA ASP A 327 7.81 33.57 -1.47
C ASP A 327 9.13 33.09 -0.82
N HIS A 328 10.19 33.89 -0.95
CA HIS A 328 11.54 33.59 -0.44
C HIS A 328 11.79 34.35 0.85
N TYR A 329 11.46 33.74 1.98
CA TYR A 329 11.84 34.23 3.31
C TYR A 329 12.21 33.05 4.19
N ASP A 330 12.95 33.34 5.25
CA ASP A 330 13.31 32.35 6.26
C ASP A 330 12.05 31.89 7.00
N ILE A 331 11.73 30.60 6.91
CA ILE A 331 10.58 30.02 7.60
C ILE A 331 10.70 30.14 9.12
N ILE A 332 11.92 30.32 9.66
CA ILE A 332 12.13 30.55 11.09
C ILE A 332 11.33 31.76 11.55
N ALA A 333 11.30 32.84 10.75
CA ALA A 333 10.55 34.05 11.09
C ALA A 333 9.03 33.82 11.22
N VAL A 334 8.51 32.76 10.61
CA VAL A 334 7.10 32.35 10.70
C VAL A 334 6.89 31.33 11.83
N LEU A 335 7.80 30.36 11.95
CA LEU A 335 7.64 29.20 12.82
C LEU A 335 8.11 29.43 14.26
N GLU A 336 9.06 30.33 14.51
CA GLU A 336 9.65 30.55 15.84
C GLU A 336 8.59 30.88 16.90
N CYS A 337 7.60 31.71 16.54
CA CYS A 337 6.49 32.05 17.43
C CYS A 337 5.52 30.87 17.69
N MET A 338 5.58 29.81 16.88
CA MET A 338 4.72 28.63 16.97
C MET A 338 5.34 27.46 17.76
N ALA A 339 6.43 27.71 18.51
CA ALA A 339 7.08 26.71 19.36
C ALA A 339 6.12 25.88 20.25
N PRO A 340 5.03 26.44 20.81
CA PRO A 340 4.07 25.63 21.59
C PRO A 340 3.27 24.60 20.76
N LEU A 341 3.17 24.83 19.45
CA LEU A 341 2.31 24.09 18.52
C LEU A 341 3.08 23.08 17.67
N LEU A 342 4.36 23.35 17.39
CA LEU A 342 5.18 22.52 16.51
C LEU A 342 6.44 22.01 17.22
N SER A 343 6.85 20.80 16.84
CA SER A 343 8.16 20.24 17.17
C SER A 343 9.24 20.71 16.18
N GLY A 344 10.52 20.48 16.49
CA GLY A 344 11.63 20.78 15.58
C GLY A 344 11.97 22.27 15.41
N ILE A 345 11.34 23.16 16.18
CA ILE A 345 11.65 24.60 16.16
C ILE A 345 12.92 24.89 16.96
N THR A 346 13.02 24.38 18.19
CA THR A 346 14.17 24.61 19.07
C THR A 346 15.35 23.72 18.74
N ASP A 347 15.09 22.45 18.41
CA ASP A 347 16.09 21.50 17.94
C ASP A 347 16.04 21.39 16.41
N ARG A 348 16.98 22.05 15.74
CA ARG A 348 17.10 22.03 14.27
C ARG A 348 17.37 20.65 13.69
N SER A 349 17.83 19.70 14.51
CA SER A 349 18.05 18.31 14.10
C SER A 349 16.79 17.44 14.20
N SER A 350 15.68 17.97 14.73
CA SER A 350 14.38 17.31 14.79
C SER A 350 13.47 17.78 13.64
N PRO A 351 12.64 16.90 13.06
CA PRO A 351 11.74 17.28 11.97
C PRO A 351 10.62 18.18 12.49
N ILE A 352 10.15 19.09 11.65
CA ILE A 352 9.05 20.00 12.01
C ILE A 352 7.72 19.29 11.82
N ARG A 353 6.93 19.21 12.89
CA ARG A 353 5.62 18.56 12.89
C ARG A 353 4.67 19.22 13.89
N PRO A 354 3.35 19.26 13.63
CA PRO A 354 2.37 19.52 14.66
C PRO A 354 2.58 18.60 15.88
N LEU A 355 2.62 19.19 17.08
CA LEU A 355 2.78 18.40 18.31
C LEU A 355 1.57 17.54 18.63
N HIS A 356 0.41 17.92 18.09
CA HIS A 356 -0.86 17.25 18.32
C HIS A 356 -1.76 17.30 17.09
N ALA A 357 -2.34 16.15 16.72
CA ALA A 357 -3.18 16.01 15.52
C ALA A 357 -4.41 16.92 15.50
N SER A 358 -4.96 17.33 16.66
CA SER A 358 -6.11 18.26 16.67
C SER A 358 -5.76 19.65 16.13
N PHE A 359 -4.48 20.05 16.16
CA PHE A 359 -4.03 21.32 15.57
C PHE A 359 -4.08 21.25 14.04
N TYR A 360 -3.69 20.10 13.47
CA TYR A 360 -3.86 19.82 12.04
C TYR A 360 -5.35 19.91 11.66
N ASP A 361 -6.23 19.23 12.42
CA ASP A 361 -7.68 19.25 12.17
C ASP A 361 -8.26 20.67 12.23
N PHE A 362 -7.75 21.51 13.14
CA PHE A 362 -8.16 22.91 13.28
C PHE A 362 -7.80 23.71 12.02
N LEU A 363 -6.58 23.59 11.52
CA LEU A 363 -6.12 24.34 10.34
C LEU A 363 -6.81 23.93 9.04
N MET A 364 -7.26 22.68 8.95
CA MET A 364 -7.97 22.12 7.78
C MET A 364 -9.49 22.34 7.79
N ASP A 365 -10.04 22.97 8.82
CA ASP A 365 -11.46 23.30 8.89
C ASP A 365 -11.66 24.82 8.98
N ARG A 366 -12.23 25.39 7.91
CA ARG A 366 -12.46 26.84 7.80
C ARG A 366 -13.37 27.39 8.89
N SER A 367 -14.36 26.60 9.33
CA SER A 367 -15.28 26.99 10.39
C SER A 367 -14.55 27.13 11.74
N ARG A 368 -13.51 26.31 11.95
CA ARG A 368 -12.73 26.26 13.19
C ARG A 368 -11.56 27.24 13.21
N SER A 369 -10.79 27.37 12.12
CA SER A 369 -9.58 28.22 12.08
C SER A 369 -9.78 29.61 11.50
N GLY A 370 -10.88 29.87 10.77
CA GLY A 370 -11.19 31.20 10.24
C GLY A 370 -10.11 31.73 9.29
N VAL A 371 -9.44 32.83 9.67
CA VAL A 371 -8.38 33.45 8.85
C VAL A 371 -7.10 32.60 8.77
N TYR A 372 -6.91 31.65 9.68
CA TYR A 372 -5.76 30.75 9.71
C TYR A 372 -5.99 29.46 8.90
N PHE A 373 -7.13 29.35 8.21
CA PHE A 373 -7.47 28.20 7.38
C PHE A 373 -6.45 28.00 6.27
N ILE A 374 -5.99 26.76 6.13
CA ILE A 374 -5.11 26.29 5.06
C ILE A 374 -6.02 25.56 4.09
N GLY A 375 -6.29 26.18 2.95
CA GLY A 375 -7.23 25.68 1.95
C GLY A 375 -6.78 24.35 1.31
N ALA A 376 -7.53 23.92 0.29
CA ALA A 376 -7.16 22.75 -0.50
C ALA A 376 -5.72 22.95 -1.01
N PRO A 377 -4.77 22.11 -0.54
CA PRO A 377 -3.38 22.43 -0.70
C PRO A 377 -2.96 22.10 -2.14
N ASP A 378 -2.55 23.12 -2.90
CA ASP A 378 -1.95 22.96 -4.22
C ASP A 378 -0.53 22.40 -4.06
N ALA A 379 -0.28 21.24 -4.66
CA ALA A 379 1.02 20.57 -4.64
C ALA A 379 2.01 21.16 -5.66
N LYS A 380 1.60 22.14 -6.48
CA LYS A 380 2.41 22.71 -7.56
C LYS A 380 3.75 23.26 -7.09
N ASP A 381 3.76 24.03 -6.01
CA ASP A 381 4.99 24.66 -5.51
C ASP A 381 6.00 23.62 -5.00
N LEU A 382 5.50 22.55 -4.36
CA LEU A 382 6.33 21.42 -3.93
C LEU A 382 6.81 20.57 -5.10
N ALA A 383 5.96 20.32 -6.09
CA ALA A 383 6.35 19.63 -7.33
C ALA A 383 7.46 20.42 -8.04
N PHE A 384 7.30 21.74 -8.17
CA PHE A 384 8.31 22.62 -8.77
C PHE A 384 9.62 22.61 -7.97
N SER A 385 9.54 22.81 -6.65
CA SER A 385 10.70 22.83 -5.75
C SER A 385 11.50 21.54 -5.77
N THR A 386 10.81 20.39 -5.69
CA THR A 386 11.48 19.07 -5.72
C THR A 386 12.18 18.81 -7.05
N LEU A 387 11.52 19.14 -8.18
CA LEU A 387 12.14 19.06 -9.50
C LEU A 387 13.35 19.99 -9.65
N GLN A 388 13.25 21.22 -9.15
CA GLN A 388 14.35 22.18 -9.22
C GLN A 388 15.55 21.74 -8.38
N ILE A 389 15.32 21.18 -7.18
CA ILE A 389 16.38 20.60 -6.35
C ILE A 389 17.08 19.47 -7.11
N LEU A 390 16.34 18.57 -7.75
CA LEU A 390 16.92 17.51 -8.56
C LEU A 390 17.73 18.08 -9.73
N HIS A 391 17.20 19.09 -10.43
CA HIS A 391 17.91 19.72 -11.53
C HIS A 391 19.29 20.27 -11.13
N GLU A 392 19.40 20.83 -9.91
CA GLU A 392 20.63 21.47 -9.40
C GLU A 392 21.60 20.53 -8.69
N ASN A 393 21.11 19.46 -8.03
CA ASN A 393 21.92 18.64 -7.11
C ASN A 393 22.30 17.26 -7.66
N LEU A 394 21.73 16.85 -8.80
CA LEU A 394 22.06 15.59 -9.44
C LEU A 394 23.44 15.65 -10.11
N GLN A 395 24.34 14.79 -9.63
CA GLN A 395 25.73 14.70 -10.13
C GLN A 395 26.20 13.25 -10.17
N PHE A 396 27.18 12.98 -11.03
CA PHE A 396 27.85 11.69 -11.14
C PHE A 396 28.58 11.33 -9.85
N ASN A 397 28.43 10.09 -9.40
CA ASN A 397 29.17 9.51 -8.28
C ASN A 397 29.08 10.35 -7.00
N VAL A 398 27.86 10.65 -6.56
CA VAL A 398 27.56 11.55 -5.43
C VAL A 398 28.24 11.10 -4.13
N CYS A 399 28.44 9.79 -3.94
CA CYS A 399 29.13 9.23 -2.77
C CYS A 399 30.62 8.92 -3.00
N GLY A 400 31.16 9.25 -4.17
CA GLY A 400 32.58 9.05 -4.49
C GLY A 400 33.02 7.60 -4.37
N LEU A 401 32.20 6.64 -4.82
CA LEU A 401 32.54 5.23 -4.86
C LEU A 401 33.70 5.03 -5.83
N GLU A 402 34.81 4.51 -5.30
CA GLU A 402 36.08 4.42 -6.01
C GLU A 402 36.14 3.20 -6.96
N SER A 403 35.29 2.20 -6.74
CA SER A 403 35.35 0.92 -7.45
C SER A 403 33.98 0.25 -7.57
N SER A 404 33.76 -0.42 -8.70
CA SER A 404 32.60 -1.31 -8.92
C SER A 404 32.82 -2.72 -8.36
N TYR A 405 34.03 -3.08 -7.93
CA TYR A 405 34.35 -4.43 -7.44
C TYR A 405 33.84 -4.71 -6.03
N LEU A 406 33.34 -3.70 -5.32
CA LEU A 406 32.78 -3.82 -3.98
C LEU A 406 31.26 -3.74 -4.05
N ALA A 407 30.57 -4.56 -3.26
CA ALA A 407 29.16 -4.36 -2.99
C ALA A 407 28.98 -3.10 -2.15
N ASN A 408 27.80 -2.47 -2.25
CA ASN A 408 27.46 -1.32 -1.41
C ASN A 408 27.60 -1.65 0.10
N ALA A 409 27.33 -2.90 0.48
CA ALA A 409 27.47 -3.39 1.86
C ALA A 409 28.93 -3.47 2.35
N ASP A 410 29.89 -3.62 1.44
CA ASP A 410 31.31 -3.81 1.75
C ASP A 410 32.09 -2.49 1.85
N VAL A 411 31.44 -1.36 1.54
CA VAL A 411 32.03 -0.02 1.63
C VAL A 411 31.90 0.49 3.08
N PRO A 412 32.98 0.54 3.89
CA PRO A 412 32.87 0.66 5.35
C PRO A 412 32.26 1.98 5.85
N ASP A 413 32.40 3.07 5.09
CA ASP A 413 31.93 4.41 5.44
C ASP A 413 30.76 4.90 4.58
N LEU A 414 30.14 4.03 3.77
CA LEU A 414 29.09 4.41 2.82
C LEU A 414 27.92 5.14 3.49
N ARG A 415 27.43 4.66 4.63
CA ARG A 415 26.35 5.32 5.38
C ARG A 415 26.71 6.75 5.78
N LYS A 416 27.98 7.02 6.12
CA LYS A 416 28.47 8.36 6.45
C LYS A 416 28.55 9.24 5.20
N ARG A 417 29.02 8.68 4.07
CA ARG A 417 29.07 9.38 2.78
C ARG A 417 27.67 9.75 2.29
N ILE A 418 26.71 8.84 2.37
CA ILE A 418 25.29 9.10 2.05
C ILE A 418 24.76 10.26 2.88
N LYS A 419 24.91 10.22 4.22
CA LYS A 419 24.43 11.28 5.11
C LYS A 419 25.07 12.64 4.83
N LYS A 420 26.33 12.65 4.38
CA LYS A 420 27.08 13.88 4.07
C LYS A 420 26.72 14.45 2.69
N ASN A 421 26.62 13.59 1.68
CA ASN A 421 26.54 14.00 0.27
C ASN A 421 25.10 14.00 -0.28
N ILE A 422 24.15 13.37 0.41
CA ILE A 422 22.73 13.37 0.05
C ILE A 422 21.94 14.01 1.21
N PRO A 423 21.86 15.36 1.26
CA PRO A 423 21.09 16.07 2.27
C PRO A 423 19.60 15.70 2.24
N HIS A 424 18.89 15.94 3.36
CA HIS A 424 17.48 15.58 3.50
C HIS A 424 16.56 16.13 2.39
N HIS A 425 16.78 17.36 1.91
CA HIS A 425 15.98 17.93 0.82
C HIS A 425 16.23 17.23 -0.53
N VAL A 426 17.46 16.76 -0.80
CA VAL A 426 17.80 15.98 -2.00
C VAL A 426 17.23 14.56 -1.90
N SER A 427 17.40 13.90 -0.75
CA SER A 427 16.80 12.59 -0.49
C SER A 427 15.28 12.62 -0.66
N TYR A 428 14.62 13.58 -0.02
CA TYR A 428 13.18 13.78 -0.13
C TYR A 428 12.74 14.05 -1.57
N SER A 429 13.41 14.97 -2.27
CA SER A 429 13.07 15.31 -3.65
C SER A 429 13.26 14.11 -4.58
N SER A 430 14.30 13.30 -4.36
CA SER A 430 14.58 12.10 -5.17
C SER A 430 13.52 11.02 -4.99
N GLN A 431 12.93 10.92 -3.81
CA GLN A 431 11.90 9.94 -3.49
C GLN A 431 10.49 10.40 -3.87
N PHE A 432 10.19 11.71 -3.77
CA PHE A 432 8.81 12.18 -3.70
C PHE A 432 8.34 13.12 -4.82
N TRP A 433 9.22 13.54 -5.72
CA TRP A 433 8.87 14.49 -6.79
C TRP A 433 7.68 14.04 -7.66
N ALA A 434 7.60 12.73 -7.96
CA ALA A 434 6.54 12.18 -8.79
C ALA A 434 5.17 12.12 -8.09
N GLN A 435 5.10 11.81 -6.78
CA GLN A 435 3.82 11.88 -6.07
C GLN A 435 3.31 13.32 -5.94
N HIS A 436 4.20 14.31 -5.82
CA HIS A 436 3.77 15.72 -5.88
C HIS A 436 3.23 16.08 -7.26
N LEU A 437 3.86 15.63 -8.34
CA LEU A 437 3.33 15.80 -9.69
C LEU A 437 1.95 15.17 -9.85
N GLN A 438 1.74 13.95 -9.36
CA GLN A 438 0.45 13.26 -9.44
C GLN A 438 -0.70 14.05 -8.81
N LYS A 439 -0.41 14.81 -7.75
CA LYS A 439 -1.39 15.66 -7.06
C LYS A 439 -1.66 16.99 -7.77
N THR A 440 -0.95 17.28 -8.86
CA THR A 440 -1.12 18.51 -9.65
C THR A 440 -1.84 18.22 -10.95
N ALA A 441 -2.65 19.18 -11.41
CA ALA A 441 -3.08 19.20 -12.81
C ALA A 441 -1.86 19.35 -13.73
N PHE A 442 -1.99 18.89 -14.98
CA PHE A 442 -0.92 19.03 -15.96
C PHE A 442 -0.48 20.50 -16.09
N ASP A 443 0.83 20.74 -15.93
CA ASP A 443 1.44 22.06 -16.03
C ASP A 443 2.65 22.01 -16.96
N MET A 444 2.69 22.93 -17.92
CA MET A 444 3.74 22.96 -18.95
C MET A 444 5.13 23.23 -18.36
N THR A 445 5.23 24.04 -17.31
CA THR A 445 6.50 24.40 -16.66
C THR A 445 7.09 23.18 -15.96
N LEU A 446 6.25 22.45 -15.22
CA LEU A 446 6.64 21.19 -14.57
C LEU A 446 7.06 20.15 -15.61
N ALA A 447 6.31 20.00 -16.71
CA ALA A 447 6.63 19.06 -17.78
C ALA A 447 8.00 19.37 -18.44
N VAL A 448 8.37 20.65 -18.58
CA VAL A 448 9.70 21.05 -19.07
C VAL A 448 10.81 20.69 -18.07
N LEU A 449 10.58 20.86 -16.76
CA LEU A 449 11.55 20.44 -15.74
C LEU A 449 11.73 18.91 -15.75
N VAL A 450 10.65 18.15 -15.84
CA VAL A 450 10.70 16.67 -15.98
C VAL A 450 11.51 16.29 -17.22
N LYS A 451 11.22 16.92 -18.37
CA LYS A 451 12.00 16.71 -19.60
C LYS A 451 13.48 17.03 -19.41
N THR A 452 13.82 18.03 -18.61
CA THR A 452 15.22 18.40 -18.37
C THR A 452 15.96 17.36 -17.52
N ILE A 453 15.28 16.71 -16.59
CA ILE A 453 15.86 15.64 -15.76
C ILE A 453 15.95 14.33 -16.55
N VAL A 454 14.82 13.87 -17.11
CA VAL A 454 14.72 12.59 -17.83
C VAL A 454 15.44 12.64 -19.18
N GLY A 455 15.44 13.79 -19.84
CA GLY A 455 16.09 14.06 -21.13
C GLY A 455 17.60 14.29 -21.07
N SER A 456 18.24 14.02 -19.94
CA SER A 456 19.69 14.18 -19.77
C SER A 456 20.31 13.07 -18.92
N GLU A 457 21.63 13.10 -18.77
CA GLU A 457 22.41 12.22 -17.90
C GLU A 457 21.97 12.25 -16.42
N ARG A 458 21.21 13.30 -16.04
CA ARG A 458 20.60 13.43 -14.72
C ARG A 458 19.68 12.27 -14.38
N ILE A 459 19.06 11.61 -15.35
CA ILE A 459 18.25 10.41 -15.09
C ILE A 459 19.09 9.31 -14.42
N LEU A 460 20.34 9.12 -14.84
CA LEU A 460 21.26 8.16 -14.22
C LEU A 460 21.69 8.65 -12.84
N PHE A 461 21.99 9.93 -12.67
CA PHE A 461 22.37 10.47 -11.36
C PHE A 461 21.24 10.35 -10.34
N TRP A 462 19.99 10.50 -10.78
CA TRP A 462 18.83 10.26 -9.95
C TRP A 462 18.69 8.78 -9.59
N MET A 463 18.86 7.88 -10.56
CA MET A 463 18.90 6.43 -10.32
C MET A 463 20.01 6.02 -9.35
N GLU A 464 21.15 6.70 -9.38
CA GLU A 464 22.26 6.51 -8.45
C GLU A 464 21.83 6.82 -7.01
N ILE A 465 21.19 7.96 -6.79
CA ILE A 465 20.69 8.38 -5.46
C ILE A 465 19.65 7.39 -4.93
N ILE A 466 18.63 7.03 -5.71
CA ILE A 466 17.61 6.08 -5.26
C ILE A 466 18.20 4.69 -4.97
N SER A 467 19.23 4.28 -5.72
CA SER A 467 19.95 3.04 -5.44
C SER A 467 20.71 3.08 -4.12
N LEU A 468 21.48 4.15 -3.87
CA LEU A 468 22.21 4.36 -2.62
C LEU A 468 21.29 4.45 -1.40
N LEU A 469 20.08 4.98 -1.58
CA LEU A 469 19.05 5.01 -0.54
C LEU A 469 18.36 3.65 -0.34
N GLY A 470 18.63 2.65 -1.18
CA GLY A 470 17.98 1.33 -1.13
C GLY A 470 16.53 1.35 -1.62
N MET A 471 16.16 2.33 -2.44
CA MET A 471 14.78 2.68 -2.80
C MET A 471 14.52 2.55 -4.31
N VAL A 472 15.16 1.61 -4.99
CA VAL A 472 15.01 1.41 -6.45
C VAL A 472 13.54 1.19 -6.87
N GLY A 473 12.75 0.51 -6.02
CA GLY A 473 11.31 0.34 -6.25
C GLY A 473 10.54 1.67 -6.34
N LYS A 474 10.83 2.64 -5.46
CA LYS A 474 10.25 4.00 -5.55
C LYS A 474 10.60 4.70 -6.87
N GLY A 475 11.72 4.33 -7.50
CA GLY A 475 12.09 4.83 -8.82
C GLY A 475 11.15 4.35 -9.93
N LEU A 476 10.75 3.07 -9.89
CA LEU A 476 9.76 2.53 -10.83
C LEU A 476 8.41 3.24 -10.65
N ASP A 477 7.95 3.38 -9.40
CA ASP A 477 6.70 4.06 -9.09
C ASP A 477 6.71 5.51 -9.59
N ALA A 478 7.84 6.21 -9.40
CA ALA A 478 8.01 7.59 -9.83
C ALA A 478 7.92 7.73 -11.35
N LEU A 479 8.64 6.90 -12.11
CA LEU A 479 8.61 6.94 -13.58
C LEU A 479 7.25 6.53 -14.14
N SER A 480 6.61 5.51 -13.58
CA SER A 480 5.24 5.08 -13.96
C SER A 480 4.22 6.20 -13.72
N THR A 481 4.31 6.87 -12.57
CA THR A 481 3.46 8.02 -12.24
C THR A 481 3.64 9.16 -13.23
N VAL A 482 4.88 9.46 -13.60
CA VAL A 482 5.21 10.49 -14.59
C VAL A 482 4.69 10.12 -15.98
N SER A 483 4.78 8.85 -16.37
CA SER A 483 4.23 8.34 -17.63
C SER A 483 2.72 8.57 -17.73
N ILE A 484 1.99 8.36 -16.63
CA ILE A 484 0.54 8.61 -16.54
C ILE A 484 0.25 10.12 -16.58
N TRP A 485 1.05 10.93 -15.89
CA TRP A 485 0.82 12.38 -15.78
C TRP A 485 1.12 13.14 -17.09
N LEU A 486 2.13 12.71 -17.87
CA LEU A 486 2.61 13.39 -19.07
C LEU A 486 1.75 13.19 -20.34
N GLN A 487 0.54 12.61 -20.28
CA GLN A 487 -0.33 12.18 -21.41
C GLN A 487 -0.75 13.29 -22.42
N VAL A 488 0.21 13.99 -23.01
CA VAL A 488 0.07 15.06 -23.98
C VAL A 488 1.05 14.80 -25.13
N ASN A 489 0.56 14.88 -26.36
CA ASN A 489 1.32 14.61 -27.58
C ASN A 489 2.64 15.41 -27.74
N ALA A 490 2.82 16.51 -27.00
CA ALA A 490 4.00 17.36 -27.05
C ALA A 490 5.26 16.75 -26.38
N PHE A 491 5.12 15.71 -25.55
CA PHE A 491 6.21 15.11 -24.76
C PHE A 491 6.49 13.64 -25.10
N LYS A 492 6.22 13.22 -26.35
CA LYS A 492 6.43 11.82 -26.80
C LYS A 492 7.86 11.32 -26.58
N ASP A 493 8.87 12.14 -26.88
CA ASP A 493 10.26 11.77 -26.67
C ASP A 493 10.59 11.59 -25.18
N THR A 494 10.04 12.46 -24.32
CA THR A 494 10.18 12.33 -22.87
C THR A 494 9.50 11.06 -22.37
N LEU A 495 8.30 10.74 -22.86
CA LEU A 495 7.60 9.50 -22.52
C LEU A 495 8.40 8.26 -22.93
N ALA A 496 8.97 8.25 -24.15
CA ALA A 496 9.84 7.17 -24.59
C ALA A 496 11.08 6.99 -23.69
N LEU A 497 11.68 8.10 -23.24
CA LEU A 497 12.78 8.05 -22.27
C LEU A 497 12.35 7.57 -20.88
N VAL A 498 11.16 7.95 -20.41
CA VAL A 498 10.58 7.42 -19.16
C VAL A 498 10.38 5.91 -19.27
N GLU A 499 9.80 5.43 -20.38
CA GLU A 499 9.61 4.00 -20.63
C GLU A 499 10.93 3.24 -20.71
N ASP A 500 11.94 3.80 -21.38
CA ASP A 500 13.29 3.22 -21.39
C ASP A 500 13.92 3.21 -19.99
N GLY A 501 13.68 4.24 -19.18
CA GLY A 501 14.14 4.30 -17.79
C GLY A 501 13.47 3.25 -16.91
N ILE A 502 12.17 3.01 -17.08
CA ILE A 502 11.44 1.91 -16.41
C ILE A 502 12.08 0.58 -16.77
N LYS A 503 12.29 0.32 -18.06
CA LYS A 503 12.90 -0.93 -18.55
C LYS A 503 14.34 -1.10 -18.05
N LEU A 504 15.12 -0.03 -17.98
CA LEU A 504 16.47 -0.06 -17.41
C LEU A 504 16.44 -0.50 -15.95
N ILE A 505 15.54 0.07 -15.13
CA ILE A 505 15.40 -0.32 -13.72
C ILE A 505 14.88 -1.75 -13.60
N GLN A 506 13.94 -2.19 -14.43
CA GLN A 506 13.44 -3.58 -14.41
C GLN A 506 14.54 -4.59 -14.72
N ASN A 507 15.42 -4.28 -15.69
CA ASN A 507 16.47 -5.21 -16.12
C ASN A 507 17.71 -5.19 -15.20
N PHE A 508 18.06 -4.03 -14.62
CA PHE A 508 19.32 -3.84 -13.89
C PHE A 508 19.14 -3.41 -12.43
N GLY A 509 17.91 -3.22 -11.96
CA GLY A 509 17.59 -2.68 -10.63
C GLY A 509 18.21 -3.46 -9.48
N SER A 510 18.19 -4.79 -9.55
CA SER A 510 18.82 -5.66 -8.55
C SER A 510 20.35 -5.51 -8.52
N VAL A 511 20.97 -5.36 -9.70
CA VAL A 511 22.42 -5.20 -9.86
C VAL A 511 22.88 -3.87 -9.28
N ILE A 512 22.21 -2.77 -9.65
CA ILE A 512 22.58 -1.44 -9.17
C ILE A 512 22.31 -1.28 -7.68
N LEU A 513 21.28 -1.94 -7.13
CA LEU A 513 20.99 -1.97 -5.70
C LEU A 513 22.11 -2.67 -4.91
N HIS A 514 22.65 -3.76 -5.46
CA HIS A 514 23.77 -4.49 -4.86
C HIS A 514 25.08 -3.69 -4.91
N SER A 515 25.39 -3.08 -6.06
CA SER A 515 26.57 -2.23 -6.25
C SER A 515 26.25 -1.08 -7.21
N THR A 516 26.11 0.12 -6.67
CA THR A 516 25.65 1.30 -7.42
C THR A 516 26.49 1.64 -8.65
N PRO A 517 27.83 1.52 -8.67
CA PRO A 517 28.64 1.80 -9.85
C PRO A 517 28.29 0.96 -11.08
N HIS A 518 27.66 -0.21 -10.90
CA HIS A 518 27.15 -1.02 -12.01
C HIS A 518 26.07 -0.34 -12.83
N LEU A 519 25.49 0.77 -12.36
CA LEU A 519 24.65 1.63 -13.21
C LEU A 519 25.42 2.13 -14.44
N TYR A 520 26.70 2.48 -14.27
CA TYR A 520 27.54 3.03 -15.33
C TYR A 520 28.35 1.97 -16.07
N VAL A 521 28.85 0.96 -15.37
CA VAL A 521 29.72 -0.07 -15.98
C VAL A 521 28.97 -1.29 -16.52
N SER A 522 27.69 -1.48 -16.14
CA SER A 522 26.88 -2.62 -16.60
C SER A 522 25.52 -2.21 -17.16
N ALA A 523 24.71 -1.40 -16.48
CA ALA A 523 23.39 -1.06 -17.01
C ALA A 523 23.48 -0.21 -18.29
N LEU A 524 24.27 0.88 -18.25
CA LEU A 524 24.43 1.76 -19.41
C LEU A 524 25.05 1.07 -20.64
N PRO A 525 26.17 0.33 -20.56
CA PRO A 525 26.81 -0.26 -21.74
C PRO A 525 26.02 -1.41 -22.38
N PHE A 526 25.16 -2.06 -21.60
CA PHE A 526 24.31 -3.16 -22.06
C PHE A 526 22.88 -2.71 -22.37
N THR A 527 22.61 -1.40 -22.34
CA THR A 527 21.36 -0.82 -22.83
C THR A 527 21.29 -1.01 -24.36
N PRO A 528 20.13 -1.43 -24.92
CA PRO A 528 20.03 -1.65 -26.37
C PRO A 528 20.35 -0.38 -27.18
N PRO A 529 21.18 -0.44 -28.23
CA PRO A 529 21.70 0.77 -28.90
C PRO A 529 20.62 1.56 -29.65
N ASN A 530 19.50 0.92 -29.99
CA ASN A 530 18.42 1.52 -30.79
C ASN A 530 17.37 2.28 -29.97
N VAL A 531 17.47 2.30 -28.63
CA VAL A 531 16.50 3.00 -27.78
C VAL A 531 16.93 4.44 -27.54
N LEU A 532 15.97 5.33 -27.30
CA LEU A 532 16.21 6.77 -27.21
C LEU A 532 17.11 7.11 -26.01
N LEU A 533 17.01 6.34 -24.92
CA LEU A 533 17.86 6.49 -23.75
C LEU A 533 19.34 6.24 -24.08
N SER A 534 19.64 5.20 -24.86
CA SER A 534 21.00 4.84 -25.26
C SER A 534 21.61 5.91 -26.18
N THR A 535 20.87 6.38 -27.17
CA THR A 535 21.34 7.41 -28.11
C THR A 535 21.59 8.75 -27.39
N MET A 536 20.83 9.05 -26.34
CA MET A 536 21.00 10.24 -25.50
C MET A 536 22.19 10.14 -24.54
N LEU A 537 22.43 8.96 -23.93
CA LEU A 537 23.42 8.79 -22.85
C LEU A 537 24.79 8.34 -23.34
N LEU A 538 24.89 7.33 -24.21
CA LEU A 538 26.19 6.74 -24.58
C LEU A 538 27.24 7.77 -25.06
N PRO A 539 26.89 8.79 -25.87
CA PRO A 539 27.88 9.78 -26.31
C PRO A 539 28.49 10.62 -25.19
N LYS A 540 27.86 10.66 -24.01
CA LYS A 540 28.29 11.49 -22.86
C LYS A 540 29.29 10.79 -21.94
N PHE A 541 29.46 9.48 -22.09
CA PHE A 541 30.33 8.67 -21.25
C PHE A 541 31.42 8.02 -22.10
N THR A 542 32.66 8.07 -21.62
CA THR A 542 33.83 7.52 -22.31
C THR A 542 34.37 6.30 -21.55
N GLY A 543 35.05 5.39 -22.25
CA GLY A 543 35.64 4.19 -21.64
C GLY A 543 34.63 3.10 -21.26
N LEU A 544 33.42 3.13 -21.83
CA LEU A 544 32.43 2.08 -21.62
C LEU A 544 32.80 0.79 -22.37
N ALA A 545 32.43 -0.36 -21.80
CA ALA A 545 32.44 -1.62 -22.53
C ALA A 545 31.51 -1.53 -23.75
N ALA A 546 31.85 -2.20 -24.85
CA ALA A 546 30.99 -2.26 -26.04
C ALA A 546 30.68 -3.72 -26.36
N VAL A 547 29.40 -4.03 -26.59
CA VAL A 547 28.98 -5.37 -26.99
C VAL A 547 29.29 -5.55 -28.48
N ALA A 548 30.35 -6.30 -28.80
CA ALA A 548 30.78 -6.51 -30.17
C ALA A 548 29.86 -7.47 -30.97
N VAL A 549 29.29 -8.48 -30.30
CA VAL A 549 28.44 -9.51 -30.94
C VAL A 549 27.33 -9.90 -29.96
N GLY A 550 26.11 -10.14 -30.48
CA GLY A 550 25.00 -10.72 -29.70
C GLY A 550 24.28 -9.77 -28.75
N GLY A 551 24.53 -8.46 -28.84
CA GLY A 551 23.84 -7.46 -28.02
C GLY A 551 22.34 -7.36 -28.30
N LEU A 552 21.60 -6.86 -27.31
CA LEU A 552 20.17 -6.62 -27.41
C LEU A 552 19.87 -5.61 -28.53
N LYS A 553 19.02 -5.97 -29.49
CA LYS A 553 18.59 -5.06 -30.58
C LYS A 553 17.54 -4.03 -30.13
N GLY A 554 16.85 -4.34 -29.04
CA GLY A 554 15.85 -3.55 -28.34
C GLY A 554 15.64 -4.18 -26.96
N TRP A 555 14.83 -3.56 -26.10
CA TRP A 555 14.51 -4.18 -24.82
C TRP A 555 13.88 -5.56 -25.03
N PRO A 556 14.24 -6.57 -24.23
CA PRO A 556 13.68 -7.90 -24.37
C PRO A 556 12.15 -7.83 -24.21
N VAL A 557 11.42 -8.49 -25.12
CA VAL A 557 9.96 -8.60 -25.03
C VAL A 557 9.56 -9.48 -23.85
N GLU A 558 10.38 -10.51 -23.58
CA GLU A 558 10.31 -11.27 -22.33
C GLU A 558 10.85 -10.39 -21.20
N GLN A 559 9.94 -9.86 -20.37
CA GLN A 559 10.29 -9.06 -19.20
C GLN A 559 10.60 -9.92 -17.98
N LEU A 560 10.05 -11.13 -17.93
CA LEU A 560 10.02 -11.96 -16.74
C LEU A 560 9.87 -13.43 -17.12
N SER A 561 10.73 -14.28 -16.57
CA SER A 561 10.64 -15.74 -16.68
C SER A 561 10.28 -16.33 -15.31
N LEU A 562 9.08 -16.88 -15.19
CA LEU A 562 8.54 -17.39 -13.93
C LEU A 562 8.89 -18.88 -13.77
N HIS A 563 9.81 -19.20 -12.86
CA HIS A 563 10.24 -20.56 -12.59
C HIS A 563 9.63 -21.09 -11.28
N GLY A 564 9.02 -22.29 -11.32
CA GLY A 564 8.57 -22.97 -10.10
C GLY A 564 7.72 -24.22 -10.33
N HIS A 565 6.99 -24.30 -11.43
CA HIS A 565 6.30 -25.53 -11.81
C HIS A 565 7.28 -26.64 -12.17
N ARG A 566 6.94 -27.88 -11.82
CA ARG A 566 7.78 -29.07 -12.09
C ARG A 566 7.44 -29.76 -13.42
N SER A 567 6.40 -29.29 -14.10
CA SER A 567 5.92 -29.83 -15.36
C SER A 567 5.33 -28.71 -16.23
N ALA A 568 4.81 -29.05 -17.41
CA ALA A 568 4.26 -28.07 -18.34
C ALA A 568 3.13 -27.25 -17.70
N VAL A 569 3.10 -25.95 -18.02
CA VAL A 569 2.01 -25.05 -17.66
C VAL A 569 0.92 -25.18 -18.71
N SER A 570 -0.29 -25.50 -18.28
CA SER A 570 -1.44 -25.77 -19.17
C SER A 570 -2.32 -24.54 -19.36
N SER A 571 -2.38 -23.65 -18.36
CA SER A 571 -3.26 -22.48 -18.37
C SER A 571 -2.67 -21.35 -17.53
N VAL A 572 -2.88 -20.12 -17.98
CA VAL A 572 -2.48 -18.89 -17.29
C VAL A 572 -3.59 -17.85 -17.37
N ALA A 573 -3.73 -17.02 -16.33
CA ALA A 573 -4.59 -15.85 -16.34
C ALA A 573 -3.95 -14.68 -15.57
N ILE A 574 -4.25 -13.45 -15.97
CA ILE A 574 -3.83 -12.23 -15.28
C ILE A 574 -5.00 -11.72 -14.45
N SER A 575 -4.75 -11.22 -13.25
CA SER A 575 -5.77 -10.61 -12.40
C SER A 575 -6.34 -9.32 -13.02
N PRO A 576 -7.58 -8.94 -12.69
CA PRO A 576 -8.21 -7.73 -13.23
C PRO A 576 -7.44 -6.43 -12.99
N ASP A 577 -6.68 -6.35 -11.88
CA ASP A 577 -5.82 -5.22 -11.54
C ASP A 577 -4.44 -5.25 -12.26
N GLY A 578 -4.14 -6.30 -13.01
CA GLY A 578 -2.88 -6.49 -13.72
C GLY A 578 -1.67 -6.81 -12.84
N LYS A 579 -1.86 -7.01 -11.53
CA LYS A 579 -0.75 -7.17 -10.57
C LYS A 579 -0.34 -8.61 -10.32
N ARG A 580 -1.21 -9.57 -10.63
CA ARG A 580 -0.99 -11.00 -10.36
C ARG A 580 -1.20 -11.85 -11.60
N ILE A 581 -0.43 -12.93 -11.70
CA ILE A 581 -0.66 -14.01 -12.67
C ILE A 581 -1.03 -15.26 -11.88
N VAL A 582 -1.97 -16.04 -12.37
CA VAL A 582 -2.23 -17.41 -11.90
C VAL A 582 -1.84 -18.40 -12.99
N SER A 583 -1.22 -19.52 -12.62
CA SER A 583 -0.87 -20.61 -13.53
C SER A 583 -1.31 -21.97 -12.99
N GLY A 584 -1.91 -22.78 -13.86
CA GLY A 584 -2.20 -24.19 -13.61
C GLY A 584 -1.22 -25.08 -14.38
N SER A 585 -0.84 -26.21 -13.79
CA SER A 585 0.16 -27.10 -14.38
C SER A 585 -0.20 -28.58 -14.30
N LEU A 586 0.45 -29.35 -15.18
CA LEU A 586 0.47 -30.81 -15.13
C LEU A 586 1.16 -31.37 -13.87
N ASP A 587 1.86 -30.53 -13.10
CA ASP A 587 2.39 -30.90 -11.77
C ASP A 587 1.32 -30.96 -10.66
N LYS A 588 0.04 -30.77 -11.04
CA LYS A 588 -1.16 -30.82 -10.19
C LYS A 588 -1.35 -29.59 -9.30
N THR A 589 -0.51 -28.57 -9.47
CA THR A 589 -0.55 -27.37 -8.62
C THR A 589 -1.09 -26.15 -9.37
N VAL A 590 -1.61 -25.21 -8.59
CA VAL A 590 -1.87 -23.84 -9.04
C VAL A 590 -0.90 -22.90 -8.31
N ARG A 591 -0.35 -21.92 -9.03
CA ARG A 591 0.57 -20.91 -8.47
C ARG A 591 0.09 -19.52 -8.81
N VAL A 592 0.31 -18.60 -7.88
CA VAL A 592 0.06 -17.17 -8.07
C VAL A 592 1.40 -16.44 -8.07
N TRP A 593 1.56 -15.46 -8.96
CA TRP A 593 2.82 -14.76 -9.19
C TRP A 593 2.59 -13.26 -9.16
N ASP A 594 3.58 -12.53 -8.66
CA ASP A 594 3.66 -11.09 -8.71
C ASP A 594 4.18 -10.66 -10.08
N VAL A 595 3.43 -9.81 -10.79
CA VAL A 595 3.77 -9.35 -12.14
C VAL A 595 5.01 -8.44 -12.14
N GLU A 596 5.22 -7.66 -11.09
CA GLU A 596 6.34 -6.70 -11.02
C GLU A 596 7.64 -7.36 -10.60
N ARG A 597 7.56 -8.27 -9.63
CA ARG A 597 8.73 -8.90 -8.99
C ARG A 597 9.11 -10.24 -9.59
N GLY A 598 8.17 -10.92 -10.25
CA GLY A 598 8.37 -12.27 -10.77
C GLY A 598 8.62 -13.34 -9.73
N VAL A 599 8.14 -13.09 -8.52
CA VAL A 599 8.17 -14.06 -7.42
C VAL A 599 6.80 -14.66 -7.23
N GLN A 600 6.76 -15.90 -6.76
CA GLN A 600 5.51 -16.53 -6.35
C GLN A 600 4.93 -15.80 -5.14
N ILE A 601 3.62 -15.53 -5.17
CA ILE A 601 2.85 -14.99 -4.05
C ILE A 601 2.28 -16.17 -3.26
N GLY A 602 2.59 -16.20 -1.96
CA GLY A 602 2.08 -17.21 -1.04
C GLY A 602 2.58 -18.64 -1.34
N SER A 603 1.98 -19.61 -0.64
CA SER A 603 2.26 -21.03 -0.86
C SER A 603 1.66 -21.53 -2.17
N THR A 604 2.22 -22.61 -2.70
CA THR A 604 1.64 -23.33 -3.83
C THR A 604 0.24 -23.84 -3.44
N LEU A 605 -0.74 -23.63 -4.31
CA LEU A 605 -2.12 -24.08 -4.08
C LEU A 605 -2.20 -25.57 -4.40
N GLU A 606 -2.09 -26.37 -3.35
CA GLU A 606 -2.11 -27.83 -3.41
C GLU A 606 -3.48 -28.37 -2.99
N GLY A 607 -3.98 -29.35 -3.72
CA GLY A 607 -5.25 -30.01 -3.42
C GLY A 607 -5.76 -30.89 -4.55
N HIS A 608 -5.50 -30.49 -5.81
CA HIS A 608 -5.80 -31.34 -6.95
C HIS A 608 -4.92 -32.61 -6.95
N THR A 609 -5.52 -33.74 -7.32
CA THR A 609 -4.82 -35.03 -7.34
C THR A 609 -4.28 -35.40 -8.74
N ASN A 610 -4.65 -34.61 -9.75
CA ASN A 610 -4.25 -34.76 -11.15
C ASN A 610 -4.01 -33.39 -11.82
N ALA A 611 -3.55 -33.41 -13.07
CA ALA A 611 -3.18 -32.23 -13.84
C ALA A 611 -4.28 -31.15 -13.84
N VAL A 612 -3.89 -29.91 -13.54
CA VAL A 612 -4.78 -28.75 -13.67
C VAL A 612 -4.78 -28.31 -15.12
N ASN A 613 -5.95 -28.15 -15.74
CA ASN A 613 -6.08 -27.83 -17.17
C ASN A 613 -6.51 -26.38 -17.42
N SER A 614 -7.23 -25.77 -16.50
CA SER A 614 -7.77 -24.42 -16.65
C SER A 614 -7.74 -23.69 -15.33
N VAL A 615 -7.30 -22.42 -15.34
CA VAL A 615 -7.33 -21.52 -14.19
C VAL A 615 -7.84 -20.14 -14.63
N THR A 616 -8.58 -19.45 -13.77
CA THR A 616 -8.94 -18.05 -14.00
C THR A 616 -9.21 -17.30 -12.69
N PHE A 617 -9.11 -15.97 -12.74
CA PHE A 617 -9.49 -15.09 -11.64
C PHE A 617 -10.98 -14.74 -11.69
N SER A 618 -11.56 -14.47 -10.52
CA SER A 618 -12.83 -13.77 -10.43
C SER A 618 -12.72 -12.33 -10.95
N PRO A 619 -13.83 -11.70 -11.38
CA PRO A 619 -13.83 -10.33 -11.90
C PRO A 619 -13.34 -9.27 -10.90
N ASP A 620 -13.44 -9.55 -9.59
CA ASP A 620 -12.91 -8.69 -8.53
C ASP A 620 -11.48 -9.04 -8.12
N GLY A 621 -10.89 -10.08 -8.71
CA GLY A 621 -9.53 -10.56 -8.45
C GLY A 621 -9.32 -11.24 -7.11
N LYS A 622 -10.37 -11.49 -6.31
CA LYS A 622 -10.24 -12.07 -4.96
C LYS A 622 -10.23 -13.58 -4.94
N MET A 623 -10.76 -14.22 -5.97
CA MET A 623 -10.90 -15.68 -6.02
C MET A 623 -10.24 -16.21 -7.29
N ILE A 624 -9.77 -17.45 -7.22
CA ILE A 624 -9.27 -18.22 -8.35
C ILE A 624 -10.11 -19.47 -8.46
N VAL A 625 -10.47 -19.87 -9.69
CA VAL A 625 -11.08 -21.17 -9.95
C VAL A 625 -10.15 -22.02 -10.80
N SER A 626 -10.07 -23.32 -10.48
CA SER A 626 -9.28 -24.29 -11.24
C SER A 626 -10.09 -25.53 -11.59
N GLY A 627 -9.93 -26.02 -12.82
CA GLY A 627 -10.47 -27.30 -13.30
C GLY A 627 -9.34 -28.30 -13.55
N SER A 628 -9.53 -29.56 -13.11
CA SER A 628 -8.50 -30.60 -13.16
C SER A 628 -9.00 -31.92 -13.75
N TRP A 629 -8.04 -32.74 -14.19
CA TRP A 629 -8.22 -34.15 -14.54
C TRP A 629 -8.63 -35.06 -13.38
N ASP A 630 -8.67 -34.56 -12.15
CA ASP A 630 -9.26 -35.27 -11.01
C ASP A 630 -10.79 -35.19 -10.98
N SER A 631 -11.40 -34.61 -12.01
CA SER A 631 -12.85 -34.42 -12.17
C SER A 631 -13.47 -33.42 -11.19
N THR A 632 -12.64 -32.64 -10.47
CA THR A 632 -13.11 -31.60 -9.55
C THR A 632 -12.87 -30.20 -10.08
N VAL A 633 -13.72 -29.26 -9.66
CA VAL A 633 -13.45 -27.83 -9.74
C VAL A 633 -13.13 -27.33 -8.33
N ARG A 634 -12.08 -26.52 -8.18
CA ARG A 634 -11.70 -25.93 -6.89
C ARG A 634 -11.69 -24.42 -6.96
N VAL A 635 -12.06 -23.81 -5.85
CA VAL A 635 -12.08 -22.37 -5.67
C VAL A 635 -11.04 -22.03 -4.60
N TRP A 636 -10.24 -21.00 -4.84
CA TRP A 636 -9.14 -20.59 -3.98
C TRP A 636 -9.26 -19.11 -3.68
N ASP A 637 -8.85 -18.74 -2.47
CA ASP A 637 -8.59 -17.36 -2.12
C ASP A 637 -7.30 -16.90 -2.82
N ALA A 638 -7.41 -15.84 -3.62
CA ALA A 638 -6.29 -15.28 -4.35
C ALA A 638 -5.29 -14.54 -3.45
N GLU A 639 -5.70 -14.11 -2.26
CA GLU A 639 -4.88 -13.37 -1.30
C GLU A 639 -4.23 -14.32 -0.29
N GLY A 640 -5.03 -15.12 0.41
CA GLY A 640 -4.56 -16.06 1.43
C GLY A 640 -3.98 -17.37 0.89
N GLY A 641 -4.24 -17.71 -0.38
CA GLY A 641 -3.73 -18.94 -0.99
C GLY A 641 -4.31 -20.22 -0.36
N VAL A 642 -5.54 -20.15 0.14
CA VAL A 642 -6.25 -21.28 0.76
C VAL A 642 -7.46 -21.66 -0.10
N GLN A 643 -7.80 -22.94 -0.14
CA GLN A 643 -9.03 -23.38 -0.79
C GLN A 643 -10.26 -22.83 -0.05
N ILE A 644 -11.21 -22.29 -0.81
CA ILE A 644 -12.51 -21.85 -0.31
C ILE A 644 -13.50 -23.01 -0.49
N GLY A 645 -14.07 -23.49 0.62
CA GLY A 645 -15.05 -24.58 0.62
C GLY A 645 -14.48 -25.95 0.24
N SER A 646 -15.35 -26.94 0.08
CA SER A 646 -15.02 -28.26 -0.44
C SER A 646 -14.83 -28.23 -1.96
N PRO A 647 -14.11 -29.21 -2.55
CA PRO A 647 -14.08 -29.37 -4.01
C PRO A 647 -15.51 -29.48 -4.56
N LEU A 648 -15.76 -28.84 -5.69
CA LEU A 648 -17.02 -28.92 -6.39
C LEU A 648 -17.05 -30.25 -7.16
N GLU A 649 -17.73 -31.22 -6.58
CA GLU A 649 -17.85 -32.58 -7.10
C GLU A 649 -19.14 -32.76 -7.90
N GLY A 650 -19.04 -33.45 -9.04
CA GLY A 650 -20.21 -33.79 -9.86
C GLY A 650 -19.84 -34.28 -11.25
N HIS A 651 -18.76 -33.76 -11.83
CA HIS A 651 -18.22 -34.30 -13.08
C HIS A 651 -17.68 -35.72 -12.90
N THR A 652 -17.85 -36.56 -13.91
CA THR A 652 -17.39 -37.97 -13.88
C THR A 652 -16.06 -38.20 -14.60
N PHE A 653 -15.60 -37.20 -15.35
CA PHE A 653 -14.30 -37.18 -16.01
C PHE A 653 -13.64 -35.80 -15.89
N GLY A 654 -12.38 -35.70 -16.32
CA GLY A 654 -11.55 -34.50 -16.21
C GLY A 654 -12.21 -33.23 -16.75
N VAL A 655 -12.02 -32.12 -16.01
CA VAL A 655 -12.51 -30.79 -16.35
C VAL A 655 -11.47 -30.07 -17.22
N ASN A 656 -11.89 -29.66 -18.43
CA ASN A 656 -10.99 -29.01 -19.39
C ASN A 656 -10.99 -27.49 -19.30
N SER A 657 -12.12 -26.89 -18.91
CA SER A 657 -12.29 -25.43 -18.93
C SER A 657 -13.20 -24.98 -17.79
N VAL A 658 -12.82 -23.87 -17.17
CA VAL A 658 -13.60 -23.19 -16.13
C VAL A 658 -13.62 -21.69 -16.40
N ALA A 659 -14.73 -21.02 -16.08
CA ALA A 659 -14.86 -19.57 -16.16
C ALA A 659 -15.78 -19.02 -15.06
N PHE A 660 -15.51 -17.79 -14.60
CA PHE A 660 -16.41 -17.03 -13.73
C PHE A 660 -17.45 -16.26 -14.56
N SER A 661 -18.64 -16.09 -14.00
CA SER A 661 -19.60 -15.10 -14.48
C SER A 661 -19.06 -13.68 -14.28
N PRO A 662 -19.50 -12.69 -15.08
CA PRO A 662 -19.04 -11.30 -14.97
C PRO A 662 -19.33 -10.64 -13.61
N ASP A 663 -20.34 -11.12 -12.88
CA ASP A 663 -20.66 -10.68 -11.53
C ASP A 663 -19.93 -11.46 -10.42
N GLY A 664 -19.17 -12.49 -10.80
CA GLY A 664 -18.38 -13.33 -9.89
C GLY A 664 -19.18 -14.33 -9.06
N LYS A 665 -20.50 -14.45 -9.25
CA LYS A 665 -21.36 -15.30 -8.41
C LYS A 665 -21.47 -16.75 -8.88
N MET A 666 -21.20 -17.01 -10.16
CA MET A 666 -21.36 -18.32 -10.76
C MET A 666 -20.05 -18.76 -11.41
N ILE A 667 -19.80 -20.07 -11.40
CA ILE A 667 -18.74 -20.72 -12.14
C ILE A 667 -19.37 -21.64 -13.18
N VAL A 668 -18.81 -21.66 -14.39
CA VAL A 668 -19.15 -22.67 -15.40
C VAL A 668 -17.95 -23.60 -15.63
N SER A 669 -18.20 -24.89 -15.77
CA SER A 669 -17.18 -25.90 -16.08
C SER A 669 -17.60 -26.80 -17.24
N GLY A 670 -16.66 -27.09 -18.14
CA GLY A 670 -16.81 -28.06 -19.23
C GLY A 670 -15.89 -29.27 -19.04
N SER A 671 -16.44 -30.48 -19.19
CA SER A 671 -15.73 -31.73 -18.90
C SER A 671 -15.75 -32.72 -20.06
N LEU A 672 -14.80 -33.66 -20.01
CA LEU A 672 -14.77 -34.87 -20.84
C LEU A 672 -15.99 -35.79 -20.61
N ASP A 673 -16.77 -35.58 -19.55
CA ASP A 673 -18.03 -36.28 -19.32
C ASP A 673 -19.19 -35.80 -20.22
N LYS A 674 -18.88 -34.90 -21.17
CA LYS A 674 -19.79 -34.35 -22.19
C LYS A 674 -20.80 -33.35 -21.64
N THR A 675 -20.72 -33.01 -20.35
CA THR A 675 -21.63 -32.04 -19.71
C THR A 675 -20.95 -30.70 -19.49
N VAL A 676 -21.78 -29.66 -19.47
CA VAL A 676 -21.41 -28.36 -18.87
C VAL A 676 -22.14 -28.25 -17.54
N ARG A 677 -21.47 -27.78 -16.49
CA ARG A 677 -22.07 -27.56 -15.18
C ARG A 677 -21.90 -26.13 -14.74
N VAL A 678 -22.88 -25.66 -13.98
CA VAL A 678 -22.91 -24.32 -13.42
C VAL A 678 -22.92 -24.45 -11.89
N TRP A 679 -22.11 -23.67 -11.21
CA TRP A 679 -21.90 -23.76 -9.77
C TRP A 679 -22.13 -22.41 -9.12
N ASP A 680 -22.76 -22.43 -7.96
CA ASP A 680 -22.90 -21.29 -7.07
C ASP A 680 -21.62 -21.10 -6.26
N VAL A 681 -21.04 -19.90 -6.32
CA VAL A 681 -19.76 -19.61 -5.67
C VAL A 681 -19.90 -19.50 -4.15
N GLU A 682 -21.02 -18.95 -3.65
CA GLU A 682 -21.24 -18.70 -2.22
C GLU A 682 -21.63 -19.99 -1.47
N GLY A 683 -22.54 -20.77 -2.04
CA GLY A 683 -23.05 -22.02 -1.51
C GLY A 683 -22.17 -23.23 -1.83
N GLY A 684 -21.30 -23.15 -2.84
CA GLY A 684 -20.42 -24.25 -3.24
C GLY A 684 -21.20 -25.47 -3.79
N VAL A 685 -22.36 -25.23 -4.39
CA VAL A 685 -23.26 -26.28 -4.90
C VAL A 685 -23.55 -26.06 -6.38
N GLN A 686 -23.91 -27.14 -7.07
CA GLN A 686 -24.33 -27.05 -8.47
C GLN A 686 -25.68 -26.33 -8.58
N ILE A 687 -25.79 -25.40 -9.54
CA ILE A 687 -27.03 -24.75 -9.93
C ILE A 687 -27.69 -25.59 -11.04
N GLY A 688 -28.90 -26.07 -10.77
CA GLY A 688 -29.70 -26.84 -11.74
C GLY A 688 -29.10 -28.21 -12.09
N SER A 689 -29.65 -28.85 -13.14
CA SER A 689 -29.11 -30.10 -13.69
C SER A 689 -27.90 -29.85 -14.59
N PRO A 690 -27.03 -30.86 -14.83
CA PRO A 690 -25.99 -30.75 -15.84
C PRO A 690 -26.59 -30.38 -17.21
N LEU A 691 -25.92 -29.50 -17.93
CA LEU A 691 -26.33 -29.08 -19.27
C LEU A 691 -25.92 -30.19 -20.26
N GLU A 692 -26.90 -31.00 -20.63
CA GLU A 692 -26.73 -32.14 -21.53
C GLU A 692 -27.09 -31.76 -22.97
N GLY A 693 -26.30 -32.26 -23.93
CA GLY A 693 -26.57 -32.09 -25.35
C GLY A 693 -25.37 -32.37 -26.23
N HIS A 694 -24.16 -32.09 -25.74
CA HIS A 694 -22.94 -32.49 -26.44
C HIS A 694 -22.79 -34.01 -26.48
N THR A 695 -22.34 -34.55 -27.62
CA THR A 695 -22.18 -36.00 -27.81
C THR A 695 -20.77 -36.51 -27.49
N SER A 696 -19.84 -35.58 -27.28
CA SER A 696 -18.43 -35.81 -26.92
C SER A 696 -17.93 -34.75 -25.93
N GLY A 697 -16.69 -34.90 -25.44
CA GLY A 697 -16.12 -34.08 -24.37
C GLY A 697 -16.13 -32.57 -24.68
N VAL A 698 -16.37 -31.74 -23.67
CA VAL A 698 -16.37 -30.29 -23.78
C VAL A 698 -14.94 -29.76 -23.54
N ASN A 699 -14.44 -28.94 -24.46
CA ASN A 699 -13.09 -28.38 -24.40
C ASN A 699 -13.05 -26.99 -23.77
N SER A 700 -14.03 -26.15 -24.05
CA SER A 700 -14.00 -24.73 -23.71
C SER A 700 -15.39 -24.25 -23.34
N VAL A 701 -15.49 -23.45 -22.28
CA VAL A 701 -16.71 -22.77 -21.85
C VAL A 701 -16.42 -21.30 -21.56
N ALA A 702 -17.41 -20.43 -21.78
CA ALA A 702 -17.33 -19.02 -21.42
C ALA A 702 -18.71 -18.43 -21.13
N PHE A 703 -18.76 -17.42 -20.26
CA PHE A 703 -19.96 -16.60 -20.04
C PHE A 703 -20.05 -15.46 -21.05
N SER A 704 -21.27 -15.05 -21.38
CA SER A 704 -21.53 -13.78 -22.05
C SER A 704 -21.20 -12.60 -21.13
N PRO A 705 -20.87 -11.41 -21.66
CA PRO A 705 -20.54 -10.24 -20.84
C PRO A 705 -21.67 -9.76 -19.91
N ASP A 706 -22.93 -10.10 -20.22
CA ASP A 706 -24.09 -9.82 -19.36
C ASP A 706 -24.39 -10.94 -18.35
N GLY A 707 -23.62 -12.04 -18.37
CA GLY A 707 -23.76 -13.19 -17.47
C GLY A 707 -24.95 -14.11 -17.77
N LYS A 708 -25.79 -13.78 -18.75
CA LYS A 708 -27.06 -14.50 -18.99
C LYS A 708 -26.92 -15.75 -19.85
N ARG A 709 -25.84 -15.86 -20.62
CA ARG A 709 -25.62 -16.98 -21.53
C ARG A 709 -24.27 -17.63 -21.30
N ILE A 710 -24.21 -18.91 -21.59
CA ILE A 710 -22.99 -19.71 -21.61
C ILE A 710 -22.77 -20.21 -23.04
N VAL A 711 -21.53 -20.20 -23.50
CA VAL A 711 -21.13 -20.87 -24.75
C VAL A 711 -20.20 -22.04 -24.44
N SER A 712 -20.37 -23.15 -25.15
CA SER A 712 -19.50 -24.32 -25.06
C SER A 712 -19.05 -24.82 -26.42
N GLY A 713 -17.78 -25.22 -26.52
CA GLY A 713 -17.20 -25.89 -27.68
C GLY A 713 -16.76 -27.31 -27.34
N SER A 714 -17.08 -28.28 -28.21
CA SER A 714 -16.88 -29.71 -27.92
C SER A 714 -16.13 -30.46 -29.03
N TRP A 715 -15.63 -31.64 -28.66
CA TRP A 715 -15.11 -32.65 -29.58
C TRP A 715 -16.16 -33.15 -30.58
N ASP A 716 -17.45 -32.95 -30.31
CA ASP A 716 -18.53 -33.26 -31.25
C ASP A 716 -18.65 -32.29 -32.43
N LYS A 717 -17.71 -31.34 -32.54
CA LYS A 717 -17.58 -30.35 -33.63
C LYS A 717 -18.64 -29.24 -33.59
N THR A 718 -19.47 -29.20 -32.55
CA THR A 718 -20.52 -28.19 -32.39
C THR A 718 -20.12 -27.12 -31.36
N VAL A 719 -20.68 -25.93 -31.55
CA VAL A 719 -20.75 -24.91 -30.51
C VAL A 719 -22.19 -24.81 -30.03
N ARG A 720 -22.41 -24.76 -28.71
CA ARG A 720 -23.75 -24.63 -28.13
C ARG A 720 -23.83 -23.39 -27.25
N VAL A 721 -25.02 -22.80 -27.23
CA VAL A 721 -25.35 -21.65 -26.37
C VAL A 721 -26.40 -22.11 -25.37
N TRP A 722 -26.22 -21.76 -24.11
CA TRP A 722 -27.09 -22.15 -23.00
C TRP A 722 -27.56 -20.92 -22.25
N ASP A 723 -28.76 -21.01 -21.69
CA ASP A 723 -29.26 -20.07 -20.70
C ASP A 723 -28.59 -20.34 -19.36
N ALA A 724 -27.97 -19.31 -18.77
CA ALA A 724 -27.18 -19.46 -17.54
C ALA A 724 -28.06 -19.71 -16.30
N GLU A 725 -29.27 -19.14 -16.27
CA GLU A 725 -30.21 -19.28 -15.14
C GLU A 725 -31.09 -20.53 -15.27
N GLY A 726 -31.69 -20.76 -16.45
CA GLY A 726 -32.61 -21.86 -16.69
C GLY A 726 -31.95 -23.18 -17.07
N GLY A 727 -30.67 -23.17 -17.47
CA GLY A 727 -29.93 -24.38 -17.85
C GLY A 727 -30.46 -25.06 -19.11
N VAL A 728 -31.11 -24.30 -20.00
CA VAL A 728 -31.68 -24.82 -21.26
C VAL A 728 -30.82 -24.35 -22.44
N GLN A 729 -30.66 -25.20 -23.44
CA GLN A 729 -30.00 -24.80 -24.69
C GLN A 729 -30.82 -23.73 -25.42
N ILE A 730 -30.14 -22.66 -25.83
CA ILE A 730 -30.71 -21.59 -26.66
C ILE A 730 -30.41 -21.90 -28.12
N GLY A 731 -31.46 -22.14 -28.91
CA GLY A 731 -31.35 -22.42 -30.34
C GLY A 731 -30.79 -23.80 -30.67
N SER A 732 -30.56 -24.07 -31.96
CA SER A 732 -29.91 -25.28 -32.44
C SER A 732 -28.39 -25.25 -32.22
N PRO A 733 -27.71 -26.40 -32.15
CA PRO A 733 -26.25 -26.43 -32.15
C PRO A 733 -25.70 -25.69 -33.38
N LEU A 734 -24.66 -24.90 -33.17
CA LEU A 734 -23.98 -24.19 -34.24
C LEU A 734 -23.03 -25.17 -34.94
N GLU A 735 -23.47 -25.65 -36.10
CA GLU A 735 -22.76 -26.62 -36.93
C GLU A 735 -22.00 -25.92 -38.07
N GLY A 736 -20.79 -26.41 -38.36
CA GLY A 736 -20.01 -25.92 -39.48
C GLY A 736 -18.55 -26.34 -39.44
N HIS A 737 -17.99 -26.56 -38.25
CA HIS A 737 -16.63 -27.08 -38.12
C HIS A 737 -16.52 -28.54 -38.58
N ALA A 738 -15.42 -28.87 -39.27
CA ALA A 738 -15.18 -30.23 -39.76
C ALA A 738 -14.53 -31.14 -38.71
N CYS A 739 -13.89 -30.55 -37.69
CA CYS A 739 -13.20 -31.22 -36.59
C CYS A 739 -13.58 -30.59 -35.24
N SER A 740 -13.02 -31.12 -34.15
CA SER A 740 -13.30 -30.70 -32.79
C SER A 740 -13.10 -29.20 -32.57
N VAL A 741 -13.96 -28.59 -31.75
CA VAL A 741 -13.83 -27.19 -31.35
C VAL A 741 -12.93 -27.12 -30.12
N SER A 742 -11.83 -26.38 -30.20
CA SER A 742 -10.83 -26.29 -29.12
C SER A 742 -11.11 -25.14 -28.15
N SER A 743 -11.66 -24.03 -28.64
CA SER A 743 -11.80 -22.79 -27.88
C SER A 743 -13.00 -21.97 -28.38
N VAL A 744 -13.72 -21.37 -27.45
CA VAL A 744 -14.86 -20.47 -27.73
C VAL A 744 -14.77 -19.22 -26.87
N ALA A 745 -15.25 -18.08 -27.39
CA ALA A 745 -15.35 -16.83 -26.62
C ALA A 745 -16.49 -15.94 -27.13
N PHE A 746 -17.07 -15.14 -26.24
CA PHE A 746 -18.02 -14.08 -26.61
C PHE A 746 -17.29 -12.79 -27.00
N SER A 747 -17.89 -12.01 -27.90
CA SER A 747 -17.50 -10.63 -28.14
C SER A 747 -17.80 -9.75 -26.92
N PRO A 748 -17.08 -8.64 -26.72
CA PRO A 748 -17.33 -7.74 -25.58
C PRO A 748 -18.69 -7.04 -25.56
N ASP A 749 -19.49 -7.14 -26.65
CA ASP A 749 -20.88 -6.69 -26.70
C ASP A 749 -21.91 -7.83 -26.53
N GLY A 750 -21.44 -9.08 -26.40
CA GLY A 750 -22.27 -10.27 -26.23
C GLY A 750 -23.02 -10.72 -27.49
N LYS A 751 -22.84 -10.05 -28.63
CA LYS A 751 -23.64 -10.31 -29.86
C LYS A 751 -23.03 -11.38 -30.76
N ARG A 752 -21.73 -11.65 -30.64
CA ARG A 752 -21.03 -12.63 -31.47
C ARG A 752 -20.30 -13.66 -30.61
N ILE A 753 -20.15 -14.85 -31.17
CA ILE A 753 -19.29 -15.90 -30.64
C ILE A 753 -18.18 -16.15 -31.65
N ILE A 754 -16.97 -16.42 -31.16
CA ILE A 754 -15.90 -16.99 -31.98
C ILE A 754 -15.59 -18.41 -31.54
N SER A 755 -15.23 -19.25 -32.50
CA SER A 755 -14.76 -20.61 -32.24
C SER A 755 -13.51 -20.94 -33.05
N GLY A 756 -12.51 -21.52 -32.39
CA GLY A 756 -11.34 -22.12 -33.02
C GLY A 756 -11.46 -23.63 -33.06
N SER A 757 -11.01 -24.26 -34.14
CA SER A 757 -11.14 -25.71 -34.34
C SER A 757 -9.86 -26.34 -34.88
N TRP A 758 -9.76 -27.64 -34.65
CA TRP A 758 -8.77 -28.52 -35.27
C TRP A 758 -8.94 -28.65 -36.79
N ASP A 759 -10.03 -28.12 -37.37
CA ASP A 759 -10.18 -27.99 -38.81
C ASP A 759 -9.37 -26.82 -39.40
N LYS A 760 -8.53 -26.18 -38.58
CA LYS A 760 -7.62 -25.07 -38.92
C LYS A 760 -8.33 -23.75 -39.19
N THR A 761 -9.63 -23.66 -38.92
CA THR A 761 -10.43 -22.45 -39.15
C THR A 761 -10.84 -21.79 -37.84
N VAL A 762 -11.05 -20.48 -37.92
CA VAL A 762 -11.78 -19.71 -36.90
C VAL A 762 -13.13 -19.30 -37.51
N ARG A 763 -14.22 -19.48 -36.77
CA ARG A 763 -15.56 -19.09 -37.21
C ARG A 763 -16.15 -18.05 -36.28
N VAL A 764 -16.99 -17.17 -36.84
CA VAL A 764 -17.73 -16.14 -36.13
C VAL A 764 -19.22 -16.46 -36.27
N TRP A 765 -19.97 -16.39 -35.18
CA TRP A 765 -21.38 -16.75 -35.11
C TRP A 765 -22.20 -15.61 -34.54
N ASP A 766 -23.40 -15.44 -35.07
CA ASP A 766 -24.40 -14.52 -34.53
C ASP A 766 -25.18 -15.18 -33.38
N VAL A 767 -25.23 -14.51 -32.22
CA VAL A 767 -25.83 -15.06 -31.00
C VAL A 767 -27.37 -15.06 -31.05
N GLU A 768 -27.99 -14.13 -31.78
CA GLU A 768 -29.46 -14.04 -31.88
C GLU A 768 -30.01 -14.95 -32.99
N GLY A 769 -29.36 -14.96 -34.15
CA GLY A 769 -29.76 -15.72 -35.32
C GLY A 769 -29.25 -17.15 -35.34
N GLY A 770 -28.23 -17.49 -34.54
CA GLY A 770 -27.65 -18.84 -34.50
C GLY A 770 -27.01 -19.28 -35.82
N VAL A 771 -26.53 -18.32 -36.62
CA VAL A 771 -25.94 -18.54 -37.94
C VAL A 771 -24.51 -18.03 -37.99
N GLN A 772 -23.71 -18.64 -38.87
CA GLN A 772 -22.34 -18.18 -39.11
C GLN A 772 -22.35 -16.80 -39.81
N ILE A 773 -21.51 -15.89 -39.32
CA ILE A 773 -21.26 -14.58 -39.93
C ILE A 773 -20.06 -14.72 -40.87
N GLY A 774 -20.29 -14.52 -42.17
CA GLY A 774 -19.23 -14.54 -43.19
C GLY A 774 -18.64 -15.93 -43.45
N SER A 775 -17.56 -15.99 -44.24
CA SER A 775 -16.81 -17.22 -44.49
C SER A 775 -15.89 -17.55 -43.29
N PRO A 776 -15.52 -18.84 -43.10
CA PRO A 776 -14.51 -19.19 -42.11
C PRO A 776 -13.23 -18.39 -42.33
N LEU A 777 -12.58 -17.98 -41.24
CA LEU A 777 -11.30 -17.31 -41.26
C LEU A 777 -10.22 -18.38 -41.49
N GLU A 778 -9.80 -18.49 -42.75
CA GLU A 778 -8.80 -19.44 -43.21
C GLU A 778 -7.41 -18.80 -43.25
N GLY A 779 -6.40 -19.57 -42.85
CA GLY A 779 -5.01 -19.15 -42.97
C GLY A 779 -4.05 -19.96 -42.12
N HIS A 780 -4.49 -20.49 -40.98
CA HIS A 780 -3.69 -21.41 -40.19
C HIS A 780 -3.42 -22.70 -40.97
N THR A 781 -2.20 -23.22 -40.86
CA THR A 781 -1.80 -24.45 -41.56
C THR A 781 -1.92 -25.70 -40.69
N ASP A 782 -2.25 -25.53 -39.41
CA ASP A 782 -2.45 -26.58 -38.42
C ASP A 782 -3.60 -26.23 -37.46
N GLU A 783 -3.91 -27.12 -36.53
CA GLU A 783 -5.03 -27.01 -35.58
C GLU A 783 -5.00 -25.68 -34.82
N VAL A 784 -6.15 -24.99 -34.73
CA VAL A 784 -6.31 -23.81 -33.86
C VAL A 784 -6.57 -24.31 -32.46
N ASN A 785 -5.86 -23.77 -31.47
CA ASN A 785 -5.96 -24.21 -30.08
C ASN A 785 -6.68 -23.17 -29.20
N SER A 786 -6.47 -21.88 -29.44
CA SER A 786 -7.07 -20.80 -28.65
C SER A 786 -7.55 -19.65 -29.53
N VAL A 787 -8.67 -19.03 -29.15
CA VAL A 787 -9.19 -17.81 -29.78
C VAL A 787 -9.61 -16.78 -28.72
N ALA A 788 -9.47 -15.49 -29.03
CA ALA A 788 -9.89 -14.40 -28.14
C ALA A 788 -10.32 -13.16 -28.94
N PHE A 789 -11.25 -12.38 -28.37
CA PHE A 789 -11.57 -11.04 -28.86
C PHE A 789 -10.68 -9.99 -28.21
N SER A 790 -10.34 -8.94 -28.97
CA SER A 790 -9.77 -7.74 -28.39
C SER A 790 -10.82 -6.95 -27.60
N PRO A 791 -10.43 -6.25 -26.51
CA PRO A 791 -11.35 -5.40 -25.75
C PRO A 791 -12.00 -4.28 -26.58
N ASP A 792 -11.30 -3.81 -27.62
CA ASP A 792 -11.78 -2.76 -28.55
C ASP A 792 -12.80 -3.25 -29.59
N ARG A 793 -13.16 -4.55 -29.56
CA ARG A 793 -14.16 -5.23 -30.42
C ARG A 793 -13.81 -5.35 -31.90
N TRP A 794 -12.63 -4.92 -32.34
CA TRP A 794 -12.31 -4.86 -33.77
C TRP A 794 -11.39 -5.96 -34.26
N ARG A 795 -10.83 -6.75 -33.35
CA ARG A 795 -9.85 -7.78 -33.68
C ARG A 795 -10.18 -9.11 -33.00
N ILE A 796 -9.90 -10.18 -33.74
CA ILE A 796 -9.88 -11.54 -33.23
C ILE A 796 -8.43 -11.99 -33.24
N VAL A 797 -8.00 -12.69 -32.21
CA VAL A 797 -6.66 -13.30 -32.14
C VAL A 797 -6.82 -14.80 -32.04
N SER A 798 -6.01 -15.56 -32.80
CA SER A 798 -5.99 -17.02 -32.75
C SER A 798 -4.57 -17.57 -32.65
N GLY A 799 -4.38 -18.60 -31.84
CA GLY A 799 -3.13 -19.35 -31.70
C GLY A 799 -3.28 -20.78 -32.19
N SER A 800 -2.28 -21.28 -32.93
CA SER A 800 -2.32 -22.58 -33.60
C SER A 800 -1.03 -23.39 -33.41
N TRP A 801 -1.13 -24.71 -33.59
CA TRP A 801 0.00 -25.64 -33.67
C TRP A 801 0.96 -25.36 -34.84
N ASP A 802 0.56 -24.51 -35.79
CA ASP A 802 1.45 -24.00 -36.85
C ASP A 802 2.52 -23.02 -36.36
N LYS A 803 2.60 -22.82 -35.03
CA LYS A 803 3.54 -21.94 -34.33
C LYS A 803 3.29 -20.45 -34.63
N THR A 804 2.08 -20.10 -35.04
CA THR A 804 1.69 -18.71 -35.31
C THR A 804 0.54 -18.24 -34.41
N VAL A 805 0.60 -16.95 -34.09
CA VAL A 805 -0.54 -16.19 -33.60
C VAL A 805 -0.99 -15.26 -34.73
N ARG A 806 -2.28 -15.27 -35.06
CA ARG A 806 -2.85 -14.46 -36.13
C ARG A 806 -3.86 -13.46 -35.56
N VAL A 807 -3.90 -12.29 -36.18
CA VAL A 807 -4.84 -11.23 -35.85
C VAL A 807 -5.74 -11.00 -37.05
N TRP A 808 -7.05 -11.14 -36.84
CA TRP A 808 -8.09 -10.99 -37.84
C TRP A 808 -8.91 -9.75 -37.55
N LYS A 809 -9.55 -9.19 -38.57
CA LYS A 809 -10.54 -8.12 -38.41
C LYS A 809 -11.89 -8.76 -38.06
N ALA A 810 -12.48 -8.33 -36.94
CA ALA A 810 -13.71 -8.89 -36.36
C ALA A 810 -14.98 -8.54 -37.13
#